data_AF-A0A928BLW7-F1
#
_entry.id   AF-A0A928BLW7-F1
#
_cell.length_a   1.000
_cell.length_b   1.000
_cell.length_c   1.000
_cell.angle_alpha   90.00
_cell.angle_beta   90.00
_cell.angle_gamma   90.00
#
_symmetry.space_group_name_H-M   'P 1'
#
loop_
_entity.id
_entity.type
_entity.pdbx_description
1 polymer ?
#
loop_
_entity_poly.entity_id
_entity_poly.type
_entity_poly.pdbx_seq_one_letter_code
_entity_poly.pdbx_strand_id
1 'polypeptide(L)'
;MKKFYLFMTMALALFVGASVAWARLNPGYDAMTEVKDGDQFFIKGEYQNGNGGNPLDYPRWLGVQRPRIGEEDELIVRAYEDDVNAGDAFVFTAETAGTEIKGYPAFYLKNNLTGKYLAKSEEEAAAYESAIFLTEDKTIAAVWAFVPVNETVTADDAVVPEDVLHMVTLANDGTWVYFNNNYNGSNNTWTPRVASWTDGTTWCTLYPAEVEADEEEAAISDLVELYQQATIYYGIDGVMGGTEPGYYPESVAIEFNAAYVECNIDDILMKPGYTVADLISAKERLENALAEILKGPNKVKSGGYYYIVSAYTWADEQTKAVYMDNLPRWNTLDAGNASYIWQFTELEDGDYSIKNLLTDTYVQSLTQSNAVVMGDNAEAAVRLVSLGQAQFNLIPVVGGSPFHPEGHNNGAGTAGRIVGWPGNVNSQSAWLLRAVPQSVLDELMGSVEKEQELMRLQHELIARIAEVSAATKSAFEYELPDDVVDVTPLSPDDFESNSAMLDGAPEEERHGASWGNDGQGFGALIDNNLETYFHTTWTGATIEWTAYNEDKTPTDWATRTSLHNLSMKLSQPASDVTFQISARKGNYNNPTKIDVDASHDGKSWTPIFYGYNFFTPTTNAENPYLMGPFDLGGTYEYVRFSNYGNDGNKDGSRFFCFSELKVFVGARLTATCQASTMEKTVVENFLAAYSNANKYADVVTVDDLDDMKTALSNLNAAFAAFQGVFADPSALTNALAEARNILDNYLEGNGQVGLYDGSVMPKDLEDAVEAGAQLLAGGSYTQEAVDAATAKIKSEIDRLNATVVMPEANKWYQFQFANADEYTALGYTEGEGLIGRVASVAINAYAPTEDGIPGMVEFYPYEDEIREGANFYSADPADLPNPELSYFRFIAVGDSAYAIQNKATGLFIPYLPWSGMAHFSADPGLFHIDVLGAGFCTLSSYSLYDGTCYGGNNPNTLHFSNPAQWYEMRGWPDHRLATKSALKIVEVAEGGDIAPLRRDLNEDEAYAAVFNLDVTSFQNVEAYTVAGEYEDDGFHYIGLKEIETLPAGIPAILIGGSDAAEFTLGSNIANQATHQNGLVGTFSALTLTVSDHAAVLGFDEEEFEPIVTLVSKSTDVSSHTAYFTAEGLKTISFEEADFSILIADNGTLTSVQGIDARPAICHDVFNLAGQRVGSTDSLQSLRRGIYVIKGRKVLIP
;
A
#
# COMPACT_ATOMS: atom_id res chain seq x y z
N MET A 1 -28.65 55.61 -26.37
CA MET A 1 -28.82 55.23 -24.95
C MET A 1 -29.08 53.74 -24.76
N LYS A 2 -30.04 53.11 -25.44
CA LYS A 2 -30.26 51.64 -25.37
C LYS A 2 -29.02 50.80 -25.74
N LYS A 3 -28.27 51.17 -26.78
CA LYS A 3 -27.01 50.51 -27.19
C LYS A 3 -25.84 50.69 -26.20
N PHE A 4 -25.89 51.72 -25.35
CA PHE A 4 -24.83 51.98 -24.35
C PHE A 4 -25.10 51.24 -23.02
N TYR A 5 -26.39 50.98 -22.72
CA TYR A 5 -26.78 50.14 -21.59
C TYR A 5 -26.48 48.66 -21.87
N LEU A 6 -26.77 48.15 -23.08
CA LEU A 6 -26.44 46.77 -23.47
C LEU A 6 -24.93 46.48 -23.37
N PHE A 7 -24.10 47.45 -23.78
CA PHE A 7 -22.64 47.37 -23.70
C PHE A 7 -22.10 47.34 -22.25
N MET A 8 -22.75 48.05 -21.33
CA MET A 8 -22.40 48.03 -19.89
C MET A 8 -22.86 46.73 -19.20
N THR A 9 -23.99 46.16 -19.61
CA THR A 9 -24.48 44.89 -19.03
C THR A 9 -23.63 43.70 -19.47
N MET A 10 -23.17 43.67 -20.73
CA MET A 10 -22.27 42.62 -21.24
C MET A 10 -20.85 42.71 -20.64
N ALA A 11 -20.33 43.93 -20.43
CA ALA A 11 -19.03 44.12 -19.78
C ALA A 11 -19.03 43.70 -18.29
N LEU A 12 -20.19 43.75 -17.61
CA LEU A 12 -20.34 43.27 -16.23
C LEU A 12 -20.48 41.74 -16.15
N ALA A 13 -21.05 41.09 -17.17
CA ALA A 13 -21.23 39.63 -17.23
C ALA A 13 -19.92 38.87 -17.51
N LEU A 14 -18.91 39.53 -18.10
CA LEU A 14 -17.60 38.92 -18.38
C LEU A 14 -16.67 38.81 -17.16
N PHE A 15 -17.01 39.43 -16.02
CA PHE A 15 -16.20 39.40 -14.78
C PHE A 15 -16.73 38.47 -13.68
N VAL A 16 -17.90 37.88 -13.86
CA VAL A 16 -18.51 36.95 -12.91
C VAL A 16 -19.11 35.81 -13.73
N GLY A 17 -18.61 34.58 -13.58
CA GLY A 17 -19.06 33.40 -14.32
C GLY A 17 -20.52 33.03 -14.00
N ALA A 18 -21.46 33.81 -14.53
CA ALA A 18 -22.89 33.65 -14.35
C ALA A 18 -23.57 33.65 -15.73
N SER A 19 -24.37 32.60 -15.93
CA SER A 19 -25.27 32.33 -17.03
C SER A 19 -26.04 33.57 -17.51
N VAL A 20 -25.89 33.90 -18.79
CA VAL A 20 -26.66 34.95 -19.46
C VAL A 20 -28.01 34.36 -19.89
N ALA A 21 -28.91 34.17 -18.93
CA ALA A 21 -30.33 33.87 -19.16
C ALA A 21 -31.18 34.56 -18.08
N TRP A 22 -30.97 35.87 -17.86
CA TRP A 22 -31.73 36.65 -16.88
C TRP A 22 -32.56 37.71 -17.59
N ALA A 23 -33.59 37.28 -18.32
CA ALA A 23 -34.80 38.06 -18.61
C ALA A 23 -35.82 37.23 -19.42
N ARG A 24 -36.91 36.80 -18.79
CA ARG A 24 -38.29 36.70 -19.35
C ARG A 24 -39.19 35.84 -18.43
N LEU A 25 -39.65 36.42 -17.33
CA LEU A 25 -40.97 36.12 -16.74
C LEU A 25 -41.48 37.42 -16.11
N ASN A 26 -42.18 38.20 -16.93
CA ASN A 26 -43.01 39.28 -16.41
C ASN A 26 -44.39 38.64 -16.18
N PRO A 27 -44.99 38.71 -14.98
CA PRO A 27 -46.37 38.24 -14.72
C PRO A 27 -47.43 39.13 -15.40
N GLY A 28 -47.17 39.59 -16.62
CA GLY A 28 -48.02 40.45 -17.43
C GLY A 28 -48.74 39.73 -18.57
N TYR A 29 -48.64 38.40 -18.66
CA TYR A 29 -49.45 37.62 -19.59
C TYR A 29 -50.73 37.18 -18.92
N ASP A 30 -51.85 37.49 -19.56
CA ASP A 30 -53.17 37.02 -19.15
C ASP A 30 -53.19 35.50 -19.21
N ALA A 31 -53.77 34.87 -18.18
CA ALA A 31 -53.96 33.43 -18.15
C ALA A 31 -54.77 32.95 -19.37
N MET A 32 -54.42 31.78 -19.91
CA MET A 32 -55.20 31.20 -20.99
C MET A 32 -56.54 30.70 -20.43
N THR A 33 -57.62 31.16 -21.03
CA THR A 33 -59.00 30.76 -20.70
C THR A 33 -59.55 29.69 -21.67
N GLU A 34 -58.84 29.44 -22.77
CA GLU A 34 -59.11 28.39 -23.75
C GLU A 34 -57.79 27.82 -24.30
N VAL A 35 -57.78 26.54 -24.69
CA VAL A 35 -56.64 25.86 -25.33
C VAL A 35 -57.06 25.38 -26.72
N LYS A 36 -56.19 25.55 -27.72
CA LYS A 36 -56.38 25.15 -29.11
C LYS A 36 -55.27 24.22 -29.58
N ASP A 37 -55.50 23.60 -30.74
CA ASP A 37 -54.49 22.79 -31.42
C ASP A 37 -53.23 23.60 -31.72
N GLY A 38 -52.08 23.09 -31.30
CA GLY A 38 -50.77 23.71 -31.49
C GLY A 38 -50.41 24.78 -30.45
N ASP A 39 -51.29 25.10 -29.50
CA ASP A 39 -50.96 26.03 -28.43
C ASP A 39 -49.80 25.50 -27.57
N GLN A 40 -48.86 26.37 -27.24
CA GLN A 40 -47.74 26.09 -26.34
C GLN A 40 -47.92 26.88 -25.05
N PHE A 41 -47.80 26.19 -23.91
CA PHE A 41 -48.07 26.81 -22.63
C PHE A 41 -47.34 26.14 -21.47
N PHE A 42 -47.25 26.88 -20.38
CA PHE A 42 -46.83 26.40 -19.08
C PHE A 42 -48.04 25.99 -18.24
N ILE A 43 -47.88 24.95 -17.42
CA ILE A 43 -48.92 24.48 -16.50
C ILE A 43 -48.47 24.76 -15.06
N LYS A 44 -49.22 25.62 -14.36
CA LYS A 44 -48.99 25.98 -12.96
C LYS A 44 -50.09 25.37 -12.09
N GLY A 45 -49.75 24.56 -11.10
CA GLY A 45 -50.69 24.02 -10.11
C GLY A 45 -50.87 24.97 -8.92
N GLU A 46 -52.11 25.16 -8.47
CA GLU A 46 -52.49 26.08 -7.37
C GLU A 46 -52.90 25.31 -6.10
N TYR A 47 -52.35 25.67 -4.92
CA TYR A 47 -52.54 24.93 -3.65
C TYR A 47 -53.40 25.62 -2.59
N GLN A 48 -54.29 24.85 -1.95
CA GLN A 48 -55.05 25.27 -0.77
C GLN A 48 -54.93 24.21 0.35
N ASN A 49 -54.38 24.61 1.50
CA ASN A 49 -54.19 23.72 2.65
C ASN A 49 -55.50 23.57 3.43
N GLY A 50 -55.99 22.35 3.63
CA GLY A 50 -57.23 22.05 4.38
C GLY A 50 -57.17 22.30 5.89
N ASN A 51 -56.08 22.88 6.42
CA ASN A 51 -55.88 23.14 7.84
C ASN A 51 -55.47 24.60 8.12
N GLY A 52 -56.36 25.56 7.86
CA GLY A 52 -56.37 26.90 8.48
C GLY A 52 -55.08 27.77 8.43
N GLY A 53 -54.08 27.39 7.65
CA GLY A 53 -52.81 28.09 7.44
C GLY A 53 -52.85 28.95 6.18
N ASN A 54 -52.15 30.07 6.21
CA ASN A 54 -52.13 31.12 5.18
C ASN A 54 -52.08 30.58 3.72
N PRO A 55 -52.93 31.04 2.80
CA PRO A 55 -53.09 30.44 1.46
C PRO A 55 -52.02 30.85 0.42
N LEU A 56 -50.76 31.11 0.80
CA LEU A 56 -49.79 31.74 -0.12
C LEU A 56 -48.34 31.22 -0.08
N ASP A 57 -48.07 30.02 0.41
CA ASP A 57 -46.69 29.50 0.40
C ASP A 57 -46.47 28.50 -0.74
N TYR A 58 -46.15 29.06 -1.93
CA TYR A 58 -45.47 28.48 -3.11
C TYR A 58 -46.32 27.82 -4.22
N PRO A 59 -46.63 28.52 -5.32
CA PRO A 59 -47.11 27.90 -6.55
C PRO A 59 -46.06 26.96 -7.18
N ARG A 60 -46.50 25.91 -7.90
CA ARG A 60 -45.61 24.90 -8.50
C ARG A 60 -45.83 24.70 -9.99
N TRP A 61 -44.74 24.51 -10.73
CA TRP A 61 -44.76 24.28 -12.18
C TRP A 61 -44.55 22.80 -12.52
N LEU A 62 -45.27 22.31 -13.53
CA LEU A 62 -45.09 20.98 -14.08
C LEU A 62 -43.99 21.01 -15.17
N GLY A 63 -43.00 20.11 -15.07
CA GLY A 63 -41.91 20.03 -16.06
C GLY A 63 -41.18 18.69 -16.05
N VAL A 64 -40.08 18.62 -16.79
CA VAL A 64 -39.28 17.39 -16.99
C VAL A 64 -37.82 17.64 -16.69
N GLN A 65 -37.17 16.73 -15.94
CA GLN A 65 -35.74 16.82 -15.62
C GLN A 65 -34.91 15.97 -16.58
N ARG A 66 -33.85 16.52 -17.17
CA ARG A 66 -32.88 15.72 -17.96
C ARG A 66 -32.12 14.77 -17.03
N PRO A 67 -31.94 13.49 -17.39
CA PRO A 67 -31.17 12.54 -16.58
C PRO A 67 -29.67 12.83 -16.61
N ARG A 68 -28.94 12.39 -15.56
CA ARG A 68 -27.48 12.19 -15.66
C ARG A 68 -27.22 10.96 -16.54
N ILE A 69 -26.02 10.86 -17.14
CA ILE A 69 -25.66 9.77 -18.06
C ILE A 69 -25.97 8.40 -17.41
N GLY A 70 -26.98 7.69 -17.93
CA GLY A 70 -27.39 6.36 -17.46
C GLY A 70 -28.77 6.24 -16.78
N GLU A 71 -29.53 7.33 -16.60
CA GLU A 71 -30.87 7.33 -15.97
C GLU A 71 -32.01 7.63 -16.97
N GLU A 72 -33.25 7.26 -16.65
CA GLU A 72 -34.45 7.53 -17.47
C GLU A 72 -35.03 8.94 -17.22
N ASP A 73 -35.79 9.50 -18.18
CA ASP A 73 -36.42 10.84 -18.05
C ASP A 73 -37.47 10.87 -16.92
N GLU A 74 -37.31 11.75 -15.93
CA GLU A 74 -38.22 11.86 -14.78
C GLU A 74 -39.14 13.10 -14.88
N LEU A 75 -40.45 12.89 -14.63
CA LEU A 75 -41.45 13.96 -14.53
C LEU A 75 -41.31 14.66 -13.17
N ILE A 76 -41.21 15.98 -13.15
CA ILE A 76 -40.95 16.75 -11.92
C ILE A 76 -42.00 17.83 -11.65
N VAL A 77 -42.21 18.14 -10.36
CA VAL A 77 -42.99 19.29 -9.90
C VAL A 77 -42.15 20.13 -8.93
N ARG A 78 -41.86 21.38 -9.29
CA ARG A 78 -40.94 22.26 -8.52
C ARG A 78 -41.61 23.56 -8.07
N ALA A 79 -41.15 24.07 -6.92
CA ALA A 79 -41.78 25.16 -6.16
C ALA A 79 -40.86 26.37 -6.01
N TYR A 80 -40.46 27.03 -7.11
CA TYR A 80 -39.71 28.29 -7.02
C TYR A 80 -40.06 29.21 -8.20
N GLU A 81 -40.29 30.49 -7.91
CA GLU A 81 -40.53 31.56 -8.89
C GLU A 81 -39.24 31.96 -9.63
N ASP A 82 -38.06 31.62 -9.10
CA ASP A 82 -36.77 32.15 -9.57
C ASP A 82 -35.94 31.19 -10.46
N ASP A 83 -36.34 29.92 -10.59
CA ASP A 83 -35.56 28.88 -11.32
C ASP A 83 -36.19 28.43 -12.65
N VAL A 84 -37.30 29.04 -13.06
CA VAL A 84 -37.93 28.75 -14.36
C VAL A 84 -37.27 29.62 -15.45
N ASN A 85 -35.97 29.38 -15.68
CA ASN A 85 -35.38 29.75 -16.96
C ASN A 85 -36.11 28.92 -18.02
N ALA A 86 -37.04 29.56 -18.74
CA ALA A 86 -38.01 28.94 -19.63
C ALA A 86 -37.36 28.18 -20.80
N GLY A 87 -36.87 26.98 -20.52
CA GLY A 87 -36.48 25.99 -21.53
C GLY A 87 -37.64 25.05 -21.87
N ASP A 88 -37.48 24.30 -22.95
CA ASP A 88 -38.44 23.32 -23.47
C ASP A 88 -38.91 22.26 -22.44
N ALA A 89 -38.21 22.16 -21.31
CA ALA A 89 -38.50 21.25 -20.20
C ALA A 89 -39.87 21.48 -19.54
N PHE A 90 -40.35 22.73 -19.52
CA PHE A 90 -41.59 23.14 -18.85
C PHE A 90 -42.71 23.53 -19.83
N VAL A 91 -42.44 23.43 -21.14
CA VAL A 91 -43.40 23.79 -22.19
C VAL A 91 -44.10 22.54 -22.70
N PHE A 92 -45.44 22.61 -22.76
CA PHE A 92 -46.27 21.59 -23.37
C PHE A 92 -46.97 22.14 -24.61
N THR A 93 -46.93 21.36 -25.69
CA THR A 93 -47.70 21.61 -26.92
C THR A 93 -48.97 20.77 -26.88
N ALA A 94 -50.13 21.39 -27.08
CA ALA A 94 -51.41 20.70 -27.21
C ALA A 94 -51.63 20.17 -28.64
N GLU A 95 -51.96 18.88 -28.77
CA GLU A 95 -52.36 18.25 -30.03
C GLU A 95 -53.79 17.70 -29.89
N THR A 96 -54.69 18.06 -30.80
CA THR A 96 -56.12 17.71 -30.73
C THR A 96 -56.32 16.19 -30.75
N ALA A 97 -57.05 15.67 -29.76
CA ALA A 97 -57.37 14.24 -29.68
C ALA A 97 -58.62 13.84 -30.49
N GLY A 98 -59.39 14.81 -30.99
CA GLY A 98 -60.63 14.58 -31.74
C GLY A 98 -61.79 14.06 -30.89
N THR A 99 -61.68 14.16 -29.56
CA THR A 99 -62.70 13.79 -28.57
C THR A 99 -62.95 14.94 -27.59
N GLU A 100 -64.02 14.84 -26.80
CA GLU A 100 -64.36 15.81 -25.77
C GLU A 100 -64.42 15.12 -24.39
N ILE A 101 -63.96 15.84 -23.37
CA ILE A 101 -64.07 15.44 -21.95
C ILE A 101 -64.87 16.53 -21.26
N LYS A 102 -65.97 16.15 -20.60
CA LYS A 102 -66.94 17.09 -20.00
C LYS A 102 -67.48 18.17 -20.97
N GLY A 103 -67.52 17.89 -22.27
CA GLY A 103 -67.98 18.84 -23.30
C GLY A 103 -66.93 19.90 -23.69
N TYR A 104 -65.67 19.72 -23.27
CA TYR A 104 -64.53 20.55 -23.67
C TYR A 104 -63.58 19.75 -24.57
N PRO A 105 -62.93 20.38 -25.56
CA PRO A 105 -61.94 19.72 -26.41
C PRO A 105 -60.84 19.05 -25.58
N ALA A 106 -60.49 17.83 -25.94
CA ALA A 106 -59.39 17.10 -25.31
C ALA A 106 -58.15 17.06 -26.21
N PHE A 107 -56.98 17.04 -25.58
CA PHE A 107 -55.67 17.16 -26.21
C PHE A 107 -54.71 16.08 -25.69
N TYR A 108 -53.83 15.60 -26.57
CA TYR A 108 -52.58 15.00 -26.15
C TYR A 108 -51.60 16.12 -25.80
N LEU A 109 -50.93 16.01 -24.66
CA LEU A 109 -49.96 17.01 -24.22
C LEU A 109 -48.56 16.47 -24.46
N LYS A 110 -47.80 17.13 -25.33
CA LYS A 110 -46.43 16.76 -25.69
C LYS A 110 -45.44 17.72 -25.02
N ASN A 111 -44.47 17.19 -24.29
CA ASN A 111 -43.40 18.02 -23.71
C ASN A 111 -42.38 18.41 -24.79
N ASN A 112 -42.01 19.68 -24.86
CA ASN A 112 -41.15 20.19 -25.94
C ASN A 112 -39.70 19.68 -25.82
N LEU A 113 -39.20 19.41 -24.62
CA LEU A 113 -37.82 18.97 -24.42
C LEU A 113 -37.62 17.51 -24.84
N THR A 114 -38.52 16.64 -24.37
CA THR A 114 -38.38 15.19 -24.59
C THR A 114 -39.09 14.71 -25.84
N GLY A 115 -40.05 15.48 -26.36
CA GLY A 115 -40.94 15.05 -27.43
C GLY A 115 -41.93 13.94 -27.04
N LYS A 116 -42.01 13.58 -25.76
CA LYS A 116 -42.89 12.53 -25.22
C LYS A 116 -44.24 13.10 -24.79
N TYR A 117 -45.26 12.24 -24.77
CA TYR A 117 -46.64 12.56 -24.40
C TYR A 117 -46.92 12.23 -22.92
N LEU A 118 -47.80 13.01 -22.29
CA LEU A 118 -48.23 12.78 -20.92
C LEU A 118 -49.20 11.58 -20.82
N ALA A 119 -48.89 10.61 -19.98
CA ALA A 119 -49.63 9.37 -19.76
C ALA A 119 -49.95 9.13 -18.27
N LYS A 120 -50.80 8.13 -17.99
CA LYS A 120 -51.16 7.70 -16.63
C LYS A 120 -51.04 6.18 -16.48
N SER A 121 -50.76 5.71 -15.27
CA SER A 121 -50.66 4.28 -14.91
C SER A 121 -52.04 3.61 -14.69
N GLU A 122 -52.06 2.28 -14.50
CA GLU A 122 -53.26 1.50 -14.18
C GLU A 122 -53.66 1.62 -12.69
N GLU A 123 -54.96 1.51 -12.42
CA GLU A 123 -55.67 2.01 -11.21
C GLU A 123 -55.43 1.24 -9.90
N GLU A 124 -55.37 1.95 -8.76
CA GLU A 124 -55.57 1.35 -7.43
C GLU A 124 -57.06 1.48 -6.97
N ALA A 125 -57.65 0.34 -6.62
CA ALA A 125 -59.10 0.08 -6.67
C ALA A 125 -59.99 0.67 -5.55
N ALA A 126 -59.49 1.54 -4.67
CA ALA A 126 -60.32 2.13 -3.61
C ALA A 126 -60.72 3.59 -3.88
N ALA A 127 -60.15 4.19 -4.93
CA ALA A 127 -59.88 5.61 -4.93
C ALA A 127 -59.71 6.26 -6.34
N TYR A 128 -59.45 5.46 -7.38
CA TYR A 128 -58.96 5.94 -8.69
C TYR A 128 -57.77 6.90 -8.54
N GLU A 129 -56.68 6.42 -7.95
CA GLU A 129 -55.41 7.13 -7.94
C GLU A 129 -54.47 6.52 -8.99
N SER A 130 -53.82 7.34 -9.81
CA SER A 130 -52.83 6.86 -10.79
C SER A 130 -51.68 7.85 -10.93
N ALA A 131 -50.45 7.33 -11.02
CA ALA A 131 -49.26 8.12 -11.30
C ALA A 131 -49.24 8.59 -12.76
N ILE A 132 -48.72 9.81 -12.98
CA ILE A 132 -48.53 10.40 -14.31
C ILE A 132 -47.07 10.21 -14.72
N PHE A 133 -46.83 9.88 -15.99
CA PHE A 133 -45.49 9.70 -16.55
C PHE A 133 -45.43 10.12 -18.02
N LEU A 134 -44.26 10.03 -18.66
CA LEU A 134 -44.06 10.37 -20.08
C LEU A 134 -43.89 9.12 -20.94
N THR A 135 -44.48 9.13 -22.13
CA THR A 135 -44.40 8.02 -23.08
C THR A 135 -44.16 8.51 -24.52
N GLU A 136 -43.39 7.77 -25.30
CA GLU A 136 -43.31 7.97 -26.76
C GLU A 136 -44.51 7.34 -27.47
N ASP A 137 -45.14 6.34 -26.87
CA ASP A 137 -46.26 5.61 -27.45
C ASP A 137 -47.58 6.36 -27.20
N LYS A 138 -48.03 7.03 -28.27
CA LYS A 138 -49.29 7.79 -28.27
C LYS A 138 -50.53 6.92 -28.01
N THR A 139 -50.46 5.60 -28.15
CA THR A 139 -51.60 4.69 -27.89
C THR A 139 -51.88 4.49 -26.41
N ILE A 140 -50.90 4.74 -25.55
CA ILE A 140 -51.04 4.72 -24.08
C ILE A 140 -50.99 6.13 -23.48
N ALA A 141 -50.83 7.17 -24.30
CA ALA A 141 -50.90 8.56 -23.87
C ALA A 141 -52.33 8.91 -23.40
N ALA A 142 -52.41 9.69 -22.31
CA ALA A 142 -53.67 10.16 -21.80
C ALA A 142 -54.15 11.39 -22.59
N VAL A 143 -55.47 11.51 -22.72
CA VAL A 143 -56.13 12.69 -23.30
C VAL A 143 -56.62 13.60 -22.19
N TRP A 144 -56.32 14.89 -22.31
CA TRP A 144 -56.53 15.88 -21.25
C TRP A 144 -57.43 17.01 -21.75
N ALA A 145 -58.40 17.41 -20.95
CA ALA A 145 -59.20 18.61 -21.19
C ALA A 145 -59.01 19.60 -20.05
N PHE A 146 -59.08 20.88 -20.40
CA PHE A 146 -59.01 22.00 -19.46
C PHE A 146 -60.41 22.59 -19.31
N VAL A 147 -60.98 22.48 -18.12
CA VAL A 147 -62.39 22.77 -17.85
C VAL A 147 -62.48 23.95 -16.86
N PRO A 148 -63.19 25.04 -17.17
CA PRO A 148 -63.42 26.14 -16.24
C PRO A 148 -64.04 25.68 -14.92
N VAL A 149 -63.59 26.27 -13.81
CA VAL A 149 -64.13 26.01 -12.48
C VAL A 149 -65.43 26.82 -12.31
N ASN A 150 -66.60 26.21 -12.53
CA ASN A 150 -67.89 26.88 -12.38
C ASN A 150 -68.41 26.74 -10.94
N GLU A 151 -68.86 27.84 -10.32
CA GLU A 151 -69.37 27.93 -8.95
C GLU A 151 -70.35 26.79 -8.60
N THR A 152 -69.88 25.78 -7.86
CA THR A 152 -70.61 24.97 -6.86
C THR A 152 -69.72 23.83 -6.36
N VAL A 153 -68.66 24.16 -5.62
CA VAL A 153 -68.06 23.21 -4.67
C VAL A 153 -68.13 23.85 -3.29
N THR A 154 -69.07 23.36 -2.49
CA THR A 154 -69.22 23.71 -1.08
C THR A 154 -68.20 22.93 -0.26
N ALA A 155 -67.06 23.55 0.01
CA ALA A 155 -66.24 23.29 1.20
C ALA A 155 -65.36 24.54 1.44
N ASP A 156 -65.67 25.25 2.53
CA ASP A 156 -64.86 26.31 3.15
C ASP A 156 -64.45 27.54 2.30
N ASP A 157 -65.36 28.52 2.20
CA ASP A 157 -65.13 29.99 2.05
C ASP A 157 -63.98 30.50 1.16
N ALA A 158 -63.59 29.76 0.11
CA ALA A 158 -62.56 30.17 -0.83
C ALA A 158 -63.15 30.95 -2.03
N VAL A 159 -62.65 32.15 -2.29
CA VAL A 159 -62.92 32.88 -3.55
C VAL A 159 -62.08 32.21 -4.65
N VAL A 160 -62.73 31.52 -5.59
CA VAL A 160 -62.06 30.93 -6.77
C VAL A 160 -61.76 32.07 -7.77
N PRO A 161 -60.50 32.28 -8.19
CA PRO A 161 -60.16 33.26 -9.23
C PRO A 161 -60.83 32.91 -10.56
N GLU A 162 -61.20 33.91 -11.39
CA GLU A 162 -61.82 33.67 -12.71
C GLU A 162 -60.90 32.95 -13.72
N ASP A 163 -59.60 32.86 -13.39
CA ASP A 163 -58.50 32.47 -14.30
C ASP A 163 -57.93 31.06 -14.04
N VAL A 164 -58.60 30.24 -13.22
CA VAL A 164 -58.17 28.86 -12.91
C VAL A 164 -59.03 27.80 -13.62
N LEU A 165 -58.40 26.70 -14.04
CA LEU A 165 -58.99 25.59 -14.78
C LEU A 165 -58.79 24.27 -14.02
N HIS A 166 -59.69 23.31 -14.23
CA HIS A 166 -59.44 21.90 -13.92
C HIS A 166 -58.76 21.21 -15.11
N MET A 167 -57.61 20.56 -14.88
CA MET A 167 -57.04 19.62 -15.84
C MET A 167 -57.64 18.23 -15.59
N VAL A 168 -58.39 17.69 -16.56
CA VAL A 168 -59.24 16.49 -16.41
C VAL A 168 -58.87 15.44 -17.46
N THR A 169 -58.84 14.18 -17.04
CA THR A 169 -58.71 13.02 -17.94
C THR A 169 -59.72 11.92 -17.60
N LEU A 170 -59.62 10.78 -18.26
CA LEU A 170 -60.53 9.62 -18.15
C LEU A 170 -59.86 8.45 -17.44
N ALA A 171 -60.53 7.91 -16.41
CA ALA A 171 -60.24 6.59 -15.85
C ALA A 171 -60.60 5.48 -16.86
N ASN A 172 -60.11 4.25 -16.63
CA ASN A 172 -60.30 3.13 -17.56
C ASN A 172 -61.77 2.71 -17.69
N ASP A 173 -62.59 3.00 -16.67
CA ASP A 173 -64.04 2.75 -16.67
C ASP A 173 -64.88 3.88 -17.29
N GLY A 174 -64.24 4.95 -17.79
CA GLY A 174 -64.91 6.10 -18.39
C GLY A 174 -65.26 7.23 -17.40
N THR A 175 -64.88 7.10 -16.13
CA THR A 175 -65.11 8.14 -15.11
C THR A 175 -64.11 9.30 -15.26
N TRP A 176 -64.54 10.52 -14.99
CA TRP A 176 -63.65 11.70 -15.02
C TRP A 176 -62.77 11.74 -13.77
N VAL A 177 -61.47 11.88 -13.96
CA VAL A 177 -60.48 12.08 -12.88
C VAL A 177 -59.73 13.39 -13.09
N TYR A 178 -59.31 14.00 -12.00
CA TYR A 178 -58.68 15.32 -11.99
C TYR A 178 -57.17 15.17 -11.76
N PHE A 179 -56.39 16.05 -12.38
CA PHE A 179 -55.02 16.26 -11.97
C PHE A 179 -54.98 16.69 -10.50
N ASN A 180 -54.16 16.01 -9.72
CA ASN A 180 -53.97 16.25 -8.29
C ASN A 180 -52.48 16.17 -7.96
N ASN A 181 -51.99 17.10 -7.16
CA ASN A 181 -50.61 17.13 -6.72
C ASN A 181 -50.52 16.75 -5.23
N ASN A 182 -50.32 15.47 -4.96
CA ASN A 182 -50.33 14.95 -3.60
C ASN A 182 -48.99 15.21 -2.90
N TYR A 183 -49.04 15.77 -1.69
CA TYR A 183 -47.86 15.96 -0.85
C TYR A 183 -47.59 14.70 -0.04
N ASN A 184 -46.42 14.10 -0.23
CA ASN A 184 -45.98 13.01 0.63
C ASN A 184 -45.16 13.58 1.80
N GLY A 185 -45.77 13.60 2.99
CA GLY A 185 -45.15 14.14 4.20
C GLY A 185 -43.96 13.35 4.74
N SER A 186 -43.73 12.11 4.27
CA SER A 186 -42.65 11.25 4.76
C SER A 186 -41.29 11.53 4.12
N ASN A 187 -41.28 12.11 2.91
CA ASN A 187 -40.07 12.39 2.14
C ASN A 187 -40.02 13.84 1.63
N ASN A 188 -40.98 14.69 2.04
CA ASN A 188 -41.07 16.09 1.64
C ASN A 188 -41.12 16.31 0.11
N THR A 189 -41.64 15.32 -0.63
CA THR A 189 -41.75 15.38 -2.10
C THR A 189 -43.20 15.52 -2.55
N TRP A 190 -43.37 16.12 -3.72
CA TRP A 190 -44.67 16.36 -4.35
C TRP A 190 -44.71 15.53 -5.62
N THR A 191 -45.71 14.66 -5.73
CA THR A 191 -45.85 13.77 -6.88
C THR A 191 -47.11 14.11 -7.67
N PRO A 192 -47.01 14.41 -8.98
CA PRO A 192 -48.16 14.65 -9.83
C PRO A 192 -48.93 13.34 -10.08
N ARG A 193 -50.23 13.35 -9.83
CA ARG A 193 -51.12 12.19 -9.94
C ARG A 193 -52.46 12.59 -10.57
N VAL A 194 -53.28 11.60 -10.89
CA VAL A 194 -54.72 11.80 -11.14
C VAL A 194 -55.54 11.10 -10.08
N ALA A 195 -56.63 11.73 -9.64
CA ALA A 195 -57.49 11.25 -8.57
C ALA A 195 -58.98 11.48 -8.86
N SER A 196 -59.87 10.66 -8.27
CA SER A 196 -61.34 10.90 -8.36
C SER A 196 -61.88 11.92 -7.35
N TRP A 197 -61.15 12.22 -6.28
CA TRP A 197 -61.45 13.29 -5.33
C TRP A 197 -60.81 14.61 -5.73
N THR A 198 -61.38 15.69 -5.18
CA THR A 198 -60.93 17.07 -5.40
C THR A 198 -60.09 17.63 -4.26
N ASP A 199 -59.77 16.81 -3.27
CA ASP A 199 -59.14 17.24 -2.03
C ASP A 199 -57.62 17.32 -2.26
N GLY A 200 -57.04 18.51 -2.08
CA GLY A 200 -55.59 18.72 -2.19
C GLY A 200 -55.06 19.15 -3.57
N THR A 201 -55.67 20.15 -4.21
CA THR A 201 -55.25 20.84 -5.45
C THR A 201 -55.75 20.26 -6.76
N THR A 202 -56.86 20.78 -7.26
CA THR A 202 -57.41 20.40 -8.57
C THR A 202 -57.37 21.52 -9.60
N TRP A 203 -56.75 22.65 -9.28
CA TRP A 203 -56.76 23.85 -10.13
C TRP A 203 -55.38 24.08 -10.72
N CYS A 204 -55.37 24.43 -12.00
CA CYS A 204 -54.19 24.90 -12.71
C CYS A 204 -54.48 26.21 -13.43
N THR A 205 -53.45 27.03 -13.57
CA THR A 205 -53.45 28.19 -14.48
C THR A 205 -52.51 27.90 -15.63
N LEU A 206 -52.94 28.23 -16.84
CA LEU A 206 -52.18 28.09 -18.06
C LEU A 206 -51.63 29.44 -18.48
N TYR A 207 -50.35 29.50 -18.79
CA TYR A 207 -49.72 30.72 -19.31
C TYR A 207 -49.20 30.45 -20.72
N PRO A 208 -49.49 31.33 -21.70
CA PRO A 208 -48.99 31.14 -23.05
C PRO A 208 -47.46 31.20 -23.04
N ALA A 209 -46.82 30.24 -23.71
CA ALA A 209 -45.40 30.33 -24.02
C ALA A 209 -45.29 31.23 -25.27
N GLU A 210 -45.10 32.53 -25.08
CA GLU A 210 -44.83 33.42 -26.21
C GLU A 210 -43.50 33.03 -26.89
N VAL A 211 -43.62 32.34 -28.02
CA VAL A 211 -42.57 32.24 -29.03
C VAL A 211 -42.66 33.49 -29.91
N GLU A 212 -41.84 34.49 -29.60
CA GLU A 212 -40.93 35.06 -30.60
C GLU A 212 -39.62 35.39 -29.84
N ALA A 213 -38.69 34.44 -29.82
CA ALA A 213 -37.30 34.84 -29.96
C ALA A 213 -37.20 35.34 -31.39
N ASP A 214 -36.84 36.62 -31.56
CA ASP A 214 -36.40 37.12 -32.87
C ASP A 214 -35.37 36.10 -33.40
N GLU A 215 -35.46 35.70 -34.67
CA GLU A 215 -34.53 34.73 -35.29
C GLU A 215 -33.07 35.16 -35.06
N GLU A 216 -32.86 36.48 -34.95
CA GLU A 216 -31.61 37.12 -34.56
C GLU A 216 -31.18 36.82 -33.11
N GLU A 217 -32.08 36.91 -32.12
CA GLU A 217 -31.78 36.65 -30.71
C GLU A 217 -31.43 35.17 -30.48
N ALA A 218 -32.11 34.24 -31.16
CA ALA A 218 -31.80 32.81 -31.09
C ALA A 218 -30.41 32.50 -31.71
N ALA A 219 -30.12 33.07 -32.88
CA ALA A 219 -28.83 32.89 -33.54
C ALA A 219 -27.66 33.50 -32.74
N ILE A 220 -27.89 34.60 -32.01
CA ILE A 220 -26.92 35.18 -31.07
C ILE A 220 -26.64 34.21 -29.92
N SER A 221 -27.68 33.68 -29.27
CA SER A 221 -27.53 32.79 -28.11
C SER A 221 -26.73 31.53 -28.45
N ASP A 222 -27.09 30.86 -29.54
CA ASP A 222 -26.41 29.66 -30.02
C ASP A 222 -24.91 29.90 -30.30
N LEU A 223 -24.59 31.03 -30.94
CA LEU A 223 -23.21 31.38 -31.24
C LEU A 223 -22.43 31.76 -29.98
N VAL A 224 -23.05 32.43 -28.99
CA VAL A 224 -22.41 32.72 -27.68
C VAL A 224 -21.99 31.42 -26.99
N GLU A 225 -22.90 30.44 -26.88
CA GLU A 225 -22.61 29.17 -26.21
C GLU A 225 -21.50 28.38 -26.91
N LEU A 226 -21.55 28.32 -28.25
CA LEU A 226 -20.53 27.65 -29.04
C LEU A 226 -19.16 28.37 -28.94
N TYR A 227 -19.17 29.70 -28.91
CA TYR A 227 -17.95 30.49 -28.74
C TYR A 227 -17.30 30.23 -27.38
N GLN A 228 -18.10 30.16 -26.30
CA GLN A 228 -17.63 29.81 -24.97
C GLN A 228 -17.01 28.41 -24.91
N GLN A 229 -17.60 27.43 -25.59
CA GLN A 229 -17.01 26.09 -25.70
C GLN A 229 -15.67 26.12 -26.44
N ALA A 230 -15.58 26.87 -27.55
CA ALA A 230 -14.34 27.02 -28.29
C ALA A 230 -13.25 27.76 -27.48
N THR A 231 -13.62 28.69 -26.59
CA THR A 231 -12.67 29.40 -25.71
C THR A 231 -11.89 28.45 -24.79
N ILE A 232 -12.49 27.33 -24.37
CA ILE A 232 -11.80 26.32 -23.53
C ILE A 232 -10.57 25.75 -24.24
N TYR A 233 -10.63 25.62 -25.57
CA TYR A 233 -9.56 25.04 -26.39
C TYR A 233 -8.59 26.07 -26.95
N TYR A 234 -9.03 27.31 -27.18
CA TYR A 234 -8.19 28.35 -27.79
C TYR A 234 -7.04 28.82 -26.89
N GLY A 235 -7.21 28.86 -25.56
CA GLY A 235 -6.13 29.26 -24.65
C GLY A 235 -5.56 30.67 -24.91
N ILE A 236 -4.33 30.95 -24.46
CA ILE A 236 -3.67 32.27 -24.59
C ILE A 236 -3.07 32.49 -25.99
N ASP A 237 -2.53 31.43 -26.62
CA ASP A 237 -1.77 31.50 -27.88
C ASP A 237 -2.45 30.76 -29.05
N GLY A 238 -3.71 30.33 -28.90
CA GLY A 238 -4.39 29.47 -29.86
C GLY A 238 -3.99 27.99 -29.73
N VAL A 239 -4.65 27.15 -30.54
CA VAL A 239 -4.28 25.73 -30.70
C VAL A 239 -3.04 25.62 -31.57
N MET A 240 -2.08 24.76 -31.18
CA MET A 240 -0.81 24.60 -31.91
C MET A 240 -0.88 23.53 -33.00
N GLY A 241 -0.49 23.91 -34.21
CA GLY A 241 -0.33 23.02 -35.37
C GLY A 241 1.02 22.29 -35.39
N GLY A 242 1.02 21.03 -35.80
CA GLY A 242 2.24 20.24 -35.96
C GLY A 242 1.99 18.76 -36.27
N THR A 243 3.07 18.01 -36.47
CA THR A 243 3.04 16.56 -36.72
C THR A 243 3.43 15.72 -35.50
N GLU A 244 3.93 16.36 -34.44
CA GLU A 244 4.41 15.71 -33.23
C GLU A 244 3.27 15.44 -32.24
N PRO A 245 3.42 14.49 -31.31
CA PRO A 245 2.44 14.22 -30.26
C PRO A 245 2.07 15.47 -29.47
N GLY A 246 0.78 15.64 -29.18
CA GLY A 246 0.24 16.80 -28.46
C GLY A 246 -0.06 18.02 -29.33
N TYR A 247 0.43 18.07 -30.57
CA TYR A 247 0.02 19.06 -31.57
C TYR A 247 -1.21 18.61 -32.34
N TYR A 248 -2.01 19.55 -32.82
CA TYR A 248 -3.09 19.28 -33.76
C TYR A 248 -2.54 19.29 -35.20
N PRO A 249 -3.18 18.58 -36.15
CA PRO A 249 -2.81 18.69 -37.56
C PRO A 249 -2.79 20.16 -37.99
N GLU A 250 -1.74 20.57 -38.71
CA GLU A 250 -1.48 21.98 -39.06
C GLU A 250 -2.71 22.68 -39.66
N SER A 251 -3.41 22.03 -40.60
CA SER A 251 -4.61 22.58 -41.22
C SER A 251 -5.80 22.72 -40.27
N VAL A 252 -5.92 21.82 -39.28
CA VAL A 252 -6.99 21.85 -38.28
C VAL A 252 -6.74 22.99 -37.29
N ALA A 253 -5.51 23.12 -36.79
CA ALA A 253 -5.14 24.21 -35.89
C ALA A 253 -5.31 25.59 -36.54
N ILE A 254 -4.85 25.75 -37.79
CA ILE A 254 -5.02 26.98 -38.57
C ILE A 254 -6.51 27.32 -38.73
N GLU A 255 -7.34 26.37 -39.17
CA GLU A 255 -8.77 26.63 -39.38
C GLU A 255 -9.48 26.95 -38.06
N PHE A 256 -9.21 26.21 -36.98
CA PHE A 256 -9.79 26.50 -35.68
C PHE A 256 -9.41 27.87 -35.16
N ASN A 257 -8.13 28.24 -35.23
CA ASN A 257 -7.68 29.54 -34.77
C ASN A 257 -8.29 30.68 -35.61
N ALA A 258 -8.40 30.49 -36.93
CA ALA A 258 -9.04 31.43 -37.83
C ALA A 258 -10.55 31.55 -37.55
N ALA A 259 -11.26 30.43 -37.40
CA ALA A 259 -12.69 30.41 -37.09
C ALA A 259 -12.97 31.06 -35.72
N TYR A 260 -12.17 30.79 -34.69
CA TYR A 260 -12.34 31.40 -33.38
C TYR A 260 -12.16 32.93 -33.41
N VAL A 261 -11.21 33.45 -34.21
CA VAL A 261 -11.03 34.90 -34.35
C VAL A 261 -12.13 35.51 -35.22
N GLU A 262 -12.42 34.91 -36.37
CA GLU A 262 -13.32 35.49 -37.37
C GLU A 262 -14.81 35.33 -37.02
N CYS A 263 -15.17 34.35 -36.19
CA CYS A 263 -16.53 34.12 -35.70
C CYS A 263 -16.77 34.74 -34.31
N ASN A 264 -15.91 35.67 -33.88
CA ASN A 264 -16.12 36.41 -32.64
C ASN A 264 -17.44 37.19 -32.69
N ILE A 265 -18.30 36.91 -31.73
CA ILE A 265 -19.66 37.44 -31.71
C ILE A 265 -19.71 38.96 -31.57
N ASP A 266 -18.80 39.57 -30.79
CA ASP A 266 -18.75 41.02 -30.60
C ASP A 266 -18.38 41.71 -31.91
N ASP A 267 -17.40 41.18 -32.65
CA ASP A 267 -16.98 41.74 -33.94
C ASP A 267 -18.09 41.68 -34.99
N ILE A 268 -18.87 40.59 -35.00
CA ILE A 268 -20.03 40.44 -35.90
C ILE A 268 -21.11 41.47 -35.53
N LEU A 269 -21.46 41.60 -34.25
CA LEU A 269 -22.50 42.53 -33.79
C LEU A 269 -22.10 44.01 -33.92
N MET A 270 -20.80 44.31 -33.91
CA MET A 270 -20.28 45.66 -34.15
C MET A 270 -20.25 46.05 -35.64
N LYS A 271 -20.37 45.09 -36.56
CA LYS A 271 -20.38 45.34 -38.01
C LYS A 271 -21.69 46.04 -38.43
N PRO A 272 -21.62 47.21 -39.10
CA PRO A 272 -22.81 47.90 -39.57
C PRO A 272 -23.56 47.06 -40.61
N GLY A 273 -24.81 46.67 -40.30
CA GLY A 273 -25.69 45.93 -41.22
C GLY A 273 -25.45 44.43 -41.29
N TYR A 274 -24.99 43.80 -40.19
CA TYR A 274 -25.02 42.33 -40.07
C TYR A 274 -26.45 41.80 -40.22
N THR A 275 -26.56 40.53 -40.60
CA THR A 275 -27.81 39.81 -40.81
C THR A 275 -27.84 38.53 -39.97
N VAL A 276 -29.02 37.96 -39.75
CA VAL A 276 -29.17 36.65 -39.09
C VAL A 276 -28.38 35.55 -39.82
N ALA A 277 -28.29 35.63 -41.15
CA ALA A 277 -27.48 34.70 -41.95
C ALA A 277 -25.97 34.80 -41.65
N ASP A 278 -25.46 35.98 -41.27
CA ASP A 278 -24.06 36.14 -40.86
C ASP A 278 -23.78 35.41 -39.53
N LEU A 279 -24.74 35.43 -38.60
CA LEU A 279 -24.65 34.73 -37.31
C LEU A 279 -24.72 33.20 -37.49
N ILE A 280 -25.66 32.71 -38.31
CA ILE A 280 -25.79 31.28 -38.64
C ILE A 280 -24.52 30.77 -39.33
N SER A 281 -23.98 31.52 -40.29
CA SER A 281 -22.75 31.12 -40.99
C SER A 281 -21.53 31.09 -40.06
N ALA A 282 -21.45 32.03 -39.12
CA ALA A 282 -20.39 32.05 -38.11
C ALA A 282 -20.50 30.85 -37.14
N LYS A 283 -21.72 30.51 -36.73
CA LYS A 283 -22.00 29.32 -35.91
C LYS A 283 -21.57 28.04 -36.62
N GLU A 284 -22.05 27.80 -37.85
CA GLU A 284 -21.72 26.59 -38.61
C GLU A 284 -20.20 26.43 -38.81
N ARG A 285 -19.48 27.53 -39.09
CA ARG A 285 -18.02 27.46 -39.27
C ARG A 285 -17.30 27.12 -37.97
N LEU A 286 -17.66 27.78 -36.87
CA LEU A 286 -17.05 27.53 -35.57
C LEU A 286 -17.36 26.11 -35.07
N GLU A 287 -18.57 25.61 -35.34
CA GLU A 287 -19.02 24.26 -34.98
C GLU A 287 -18.20 23.21 -35.73
N ASN A 288 -18.03 23.38 -37.04
CA ASN A 288 -17.20 22.49 -37.86
C ASN A 288 -15.74 22.49 -37.40
N ALA A 289 -15.18 23.67 -37.09
CA ALA A 289 -13.80 23.77 -36.64
C ALA A 289 -13.61 23.17 -35.24
N LEU A 290 -14.54 23.38 -34.31
CA LEU A 290 -14.53 22.79 -32.98
C LEU A 290 -14.69 21.26 -33.04
N ALA A 291 -15.53 20.74 -33.93
CA ALA A 291 -15.70 19.30 -34.13
C ALA A 291 -14.38 18.61 -34.54
N GLU A 292 -13.52 19.26 -35.32
CA GLU A 292 -12.18 18.74 -35.65
C GLU A 292 -11.23 18.76 -34.43
N ILE A 293 -11.30 19.80 -33.58
CA ILE A 293 -10.52 19.88 -32.32
C ILE A 293 -10.94 18.79 -31.32
N LEU A 294 -12.23 18.46 -31.26
CA LEU A 294 -12.75 17.42 -30.38
C LEU A 294 -12.26 16.00 -30.73
N LYS A 295 -11.68 15.80 -31.93
CA LYS A 295 -11.01 14.54 -32.30
C LYS A 295 -9.67 14.34 -31.57
N GLY A 296 -9.15 15.38 -30.92
CA GLY A 296 -7.93 15.35 -30.12
C GLY A 296 -6.64 15.57 -30.93
N PRO A 297 -5.51 15.84 -30.25
CA PRO A 297 -4.22 16.06 -30.89
C PRO A 297 -3.60 14.75 -31.41
N ASN A 298 -2.51 14.86 -32.17
CA ASN A 298 -1.69 13.73 -32.59
C ASN A 298 -1.25 12.92 -31.35
N LYS A 299 -1.42 11.59 -31.43
CA LYS A 299 -1.02 10.67 -30.37
C LYS A 299 0.43 10.20 -30.55
N VAL A 300 1.05 9.77 -29.45
CA VAL A 300 2.28 8.98 -29.51
C VAL A 300 1.98 7.67 -30.23
N LYS A 301 2.80 7.32 -31.23
CA LYS A 301 2.63 6.07 -31.98
C LYS A 301 3.24 4.92 -31.19
N SER A 302 2.45 3.87 -30.95
CA SER A 302 2.96 2.65 -30.34
C SER A 302 4.10 2.05 -31.19
N GLY A 303 5.20 1.68 -30.54
CA GLY A 303 6.46 1.26 -31.16
C GLY A 303 7.31 2.39 -31.73
N GLY A 304 6.87 3.64 -31.64
CA GLY A 304 7.59 4.81 -32.17
C GLY A 304 8.77 5.25 -31.29
N TYR A 305 9.78 5.84 -31.92
CA TYR A 305 10.99 6.36 -31.27
C TYR A 305 10.95 7.88 -31.17
N TYR A 306 11.25 8.40 -29.98
CA TYR A 306 11.13 9.82 -29.65
C TYR A 306 12.34 10.31 -28.84
N TYR A 307 12.68 11.58 -29.02
CA TYR A 307 13.44 12.35 -28.05
C TYR A 307 12.47 12.93 -27.01
N ILE A 308 12.81 12.84 -25.73
CA ILE A 308 12.09 13.50 -24.64
C ILE A 308 12.76 14.86 -24.41
N VAL A 309 12.18 15.92 -24.95
CA VAL A 309 12.77 17.27 -25.03
C VAL A 309 12.14 18.16 -23.96
N SER A 310 12.94 18.97 -23.26
CA SER A 310 12.44 19.95 -22.30
C SER A 310 11.55 20.99 -22.99
N ALA A 311 10.35 21.23 -22.47
CA ALA A 311 9.49 22.33 -22.89
C ALA A 311 9.92 23.69 -22.27
N TYR A 312 10.66 23.66 -21.17
CA TYR A 312 11.21 24.84 -20.52
C TYR A 312 12.26 25.54 -21.40
N THR A 313 12.22 26.87 -21.46
CA THR A 313 13.22 27.70 -22.15
C THR A 313 14.45 27.90 -21.26
N TRP A 314 15.60 27.40 -21.70
CA TRP A 314 16.87 27.47 -20.96
C TRP A 314 17.64 28.77 -21.26
N ALA A 315 18.48 29.21 -20.32
CA ALA A 315 19.20 30.48 -20.44
C ALA A 315 20.23 30.49 -21.60
N ASP A 316 20.69 29.32 -22.04
CA ASP A 316 21.61 29.14 -23.16
C ASP A 316 20.89 28.91 -24.51
N GLU A 317 19.55 28.92 -24.50
CA GLU A 317 18.67 28.67 -25.65
C GLU A 317 18.92 27.32 -26.35
N GLN A 318 19.66 26.40 -25.71
CA GLN A 318 19.92 25.07 -26.27
C GLN A 318 18.74 24.13 -26.03
N THR A 319 18.51 23.21 -26.97
CA THR A 319 17.52 22.15 -26.80
C THR A 319 18.05 21.13 -25.79
N LYS A 320 17.43 21.03 -24.61
CA LYS A 320 17.76 20.02 -23.60
C LYS A 320 16.86 18.79 -23.76
N ALA A 321 17.42 17.61 -23.54
CA ALA A 321 16.69 16.34 -23.65
C ALA A 321 17.14 15.31 -22.62
N VAL A 322 16.28 14.33 -22.37
CA VAL A 322 16.57 13.19 -21.50
C VAL A 322 17.42 12.17 -22.26
N TYR A 323 18.49 11.72 -21.62
CA TYR A 323 19.33 10.63 -22.12
C TYR A 323 19.68 9.65 -21.02
N MET A 324 20.12 8.46 -21.42
CA MET A 324 20.52 7.40 -20.51
C MET A 324 22.04 7.42 -20.27
N ASP A 325 22.41 7.54 -19.01
CA ASP A 325 23.74 7.21 -18.47
C ASP A 325 23.60 5.94 -17.62
N ASN A 326 24.25 5.82 -16.46
CA ASN A 326 23.89 4.81 -15.45
C ASN A 326 22.46 4.99 -14.89
N LEU A 327 21.90 6.20 -14.99
CA LEU A 327 20.51 6.56 -14.68
C LEU A 327 20.05 7.63 -15.69
N PRO A 328 18.74 7.85 -15.89
CA PRO A 328 18.24 8.93 -16.73
C PRO A 328 18.75 10.32 -16.27
N ARG A 329 19.30 11.07 -17.22
CA ARG A 329 19.88 12.41 -17.05
C ARG A 329 19.36 13.36 -18.11
N TRP A 330 19.64 14.65 -17.95
CA TRP A 330 19.38 15.66 -18.97
C TRP A 330 20.65 16.42 -19.33
N ASN A 331 20.77 16.77 -20.62
CA ASN A 331 21.81 17.62 -21.17
C ASN A 331 21.33 18.19 -22.52
N THR A 332 22.16 18.99 -23.20
CA THR A 332 21.93 19.40 -24.59
C THR A 332 21.78 18.16 -25.48
N LEU A 333 20.69 18.12 -26.26
CA LEU A 333 20.35 17.02 -27.16
C LEU A 333 21.48 16.74 -28.15
N ASP A 334 21.99 15.50 -28.14
CA ASP A 334 22.85 14.95 -29.18
C ASP A 334 22.07 13.95 -30.02
N ALA A 335 21.64 14.36 -31.21
CA ALA A 335 20.83 13.54 -32.11
C ALA A 335 21.61 12.34 -32.71
N GLY A 336 22.94 12.33 -32.61
CA GLY A 336 23.79 11.21 -33.05
C GLY A 336 24.06 10.19 -31.96
N ASN A 337 23.39 10.28 -30.80
CA ASN A 337 23.66 9.43 -29.65
C ASN A 337 22.39 8.65 -29.25
N ALA A 338 22.47 7.32 -29.33
CA ALA A 338 21.36 6.42 -29.06
C ALA A 338 20.83 6.49 -27.61
N SER A 339 21.64 6.98 -26.66
CA SER A 339 21.18 7.19 -25.28
C SER A 339 20.04 8.20 -25.16
N TYR A 340 19.87 9.12 -26.12
CA TYR A 340 18.78 10.11 -26.15
C TYR A 340 17.48 9.58 -26.75
N ILE A 341 17.48 8.35 -27.28
CA ILE A 341 16.36 7.80 -28.04
C ILE A 341 15.53 6.86 -27.16
N TRP A 342 14.22 7.10 -27.13
CA TRP A 342 13.28 6.37 -26.29
C TRP A 342 12.14 5.79 -27.14
N GLN A 343 11.89 4.50 -27.01
CA GLN A 343 10.78 3.81 -27.66
C GLN A 343 9.56 3.81 -26.75
N PHE A 344 8.41 4.22 -27.29
CA PHE A 344 7.13 4.25 -26.58
C PHE A 344 6.23 3.14 -27.10
N THR A 345 5.80 2.23 -26.23
CA THR A 345 4.86 1.15 -26.55
C THR A 345 3.58 1.34 -25.75
N GLU A 346 2.45 1.48 -26.43
CA GLU A 346 1.14 1.66 -25.80
C GLU A 346 0.70 0.36 -25.11
N LEU A 347 0.23 0.46 -23.87
CA LEU A 347 -0.32 -0.63 -23.04
C LEU A 347 -1.85 -0.65 -23.11
N GLU A 348 -2.50 -1.72 -22.63
CA GLU A 348 -3.96 -1.92 -22.77
C GLU A 348 -4.81 -0.79 -22.16
N ASP A 349 -4.32 -0.12 -21.13
CA ASP A 349 -5.02 0.96 -20.41
C ASP A 349 -4.75 2.37 -20.98
N GLY A 350 -3.99 2.47 -22.08
CA GLY A 350 -3.63 3.74 -22.74
C GLY A 350 -2.41 4.47 -22.16
N ASP A 351 -1.79 3.92 -21.10
CA ASP A 351 -0.46 4.32 -20.62
C ASP A 351 0.64 3.72 -21.53
N TYR A 352 1.90 4.15 -21.37
CA TYR A 352 3.02 3.73 -22.22
C TYR A 352 4.12 3.05 -21.44
N SER A 353 4.66 1.97 -21.99
CA SER A 353 5.98 1.46 -21.64
C SER A 353 7.05 2.26 -22.39
N ILE A 354 8.05 2.78 -21.68
CA ILE A 354 9.09 3.65 -22.25
C ILE A 354 10.45 2.97 -22.09
N LYS A 355 11.07 2.59 -23.21
CA LYS A 355 12.37 1.91 -23.28
C LYS A 355 13.46 2.82 -23.82
N ASN A 356 14.65 2.81 -23.23
CA ASN A 356 15.80 3.47 -23.81
C ASN A 356 16.46 2.60 -24.90
N LEU A 357 16.81 3.19 -26.05
CA LEU A 357 17.40 2.45 -27.17
C LEU A 357 18.80 1.89 -26.84
N LEU A 358 19.67 2.66 -26.18
CA LEU A 358 21.05 2.22 -25.94
C LEU A 358 21.14 1.09 -24.90
N THR A 359 20.37 1.19 -23.81
CA THR A 359 20.48 0.24 -22.70
C THR A 359 19.49 -0.92 -22.79
N ASP A 360 18.48 -0.84 -23.66
CA ASP A 360 17.37 -1.80 -23.78
C ASP A 360 16.54 -1.95 -22.48
N THR A 361 16.61 -0.97 -21.58
CA THR A 361 15.88 -0.96 -20.29
C THR A 361 14.68 -0.01 -20.31
N TYR A 362 13.70 -0.29 -19.45
CA TYR A 362 12.42 0.39 -19.33
C TYR A 362 12.35 1.26 -18.07
N VAL A 363 11.66 2.39 -18.16
CA VAL A 363 11.32 3.23 -17.00
C VAL A 363 10.39 2.47 -16.06
N GLN A 364 10.77 2.32 -14.79
CA GLN A 364 10.07 1.50 -13.80
C GLN A 364 9.25 2.35 -12.82
N SER A 365 9.93 3.23 -12.10
CA SER A 365 9.31 4.01 -11.03
C SER A 365 10.01 5.36 -10.81
N LEU A 366 9.26 6.30 -10.24
CA LEU A 366 9.78 7.59 -9.85
C LEU A 366 8.96 8.16 -8.68
N THR A 367 9.60 8.35 -7.53
CA THR A 367 9.02 9.10 -6.40
C THR A 367 9.60 10.51 -6.35
N GLN A 368 8.93 11.40 -5.61
CA GLN A 368 9.40 12.78 -5.45
C GLN A 368 10.84 12.85 -4.94
N SER A 369 11.64 13.76 -5.49
CA SER A 369 13.05 14.03 -5.19
C SER A 369 14.04 12.87 -5.42
N ASN A 370 13.59 11.69 -5.83
CA ASN A 370 14.45 10.56 -6.14
C ASN A 370 14.69 10.45 -7.65
N ALA A 371 15.76 9.77 -8.04
CA ALA A 371 16.09 9.52 -9.44
C ALA A 371 15.15 8.48 -10.08
N VAL A 372 15.00 8.55 -11.40
CA VAL A 372 14.24 7.55 -12.18
C VAL A 372 14.89 6.17 -12.06
N VAL A 373 14.08 5.17 -11.74
CA VAL A 373 14.50 3.76 -11.72
C VAL A 373 14.27 3.14 -13.10
N MET A 374 15.29 2.47 -13.62
CA MET A 374 15.24 1.70 -14.88
C MET A 374 15.30 0.20 -14.57
N GLY A 375 14.78 -0.64 -15.46
CA GLY A 375 14.80 -2.11 -15.32
C GLY A 375 14.15 -2.83 -16.50
N ASP A 376 14.05 -4.15 -16.43
CA ASP A 376 13.71 -5.00 -17.59
C ASP A 376 12.20 -5.26 -17.76
N ASN A 377 11.35 -4.75 -16.87
CA ASN A 377 9.91 -4.97 -16.96
C ASN A 377 9.30 -4.09 -18.05
N ALA A 378 9.00 -4.72 -19.20
CA ALA A 378 8.37 -4.09 -20.34
C ALA A 378 6.91 -3.67 -20.10
N GLU A 379 6.27 -4.14 -19.02
CA GLU A 379 4.89 -3.79 -18.65
C GLU A 379 4.82 -2.59 -17.68
N ALA A 380 5.97 -2.02 -17.28
CA ALA A 380 5.99 -0.85 -16.43
C ALA A 380 5.35 0.36 -17.13
N ALA A 381 4.25 0.84 -16.56
CA ALA A 381 3.44 1.90 -17.15
C ALA A 381 3.95 3.30 -16.77
N VAL A 382 4.08 4.15 -17.78
CA VAL A 382 4.30 5.59 -17.65
C VAL A 382 3.12 6.33 -18.27
N ARG A 383 2.44 7.11 -17.44
CA ARG A 383 1.32 7.95 -17.84
C ARG A 383 1.80 9.26 -18.43
N LEU A 384 1.28 9.61 -19.60
CA LEU A 384 1.48 10.91 -20.23
C LEU A 384 0.32 11.82 -19.86
N VAL A 385 0.53 12.73 -18.91
CA VAL A 385 -0.48 13.73 -18.52
C VAL A 385 -0.29 14.98 -19.37
N SER A 386 -1.25 15.30 -20.23
CA SER A 386 -1.19 16.51 -21.05
C SER A 386 -1.31 17.77 -20.17
N LEU A 387 -0.44 18.75 -20.43
CA LEU A 387 -0.43 20.07 -19.80
C LEU A 387 -1.01 21.16 -20.72
N GLY A 388 -1.49 20.78 -21.92
CA GLY A 388 -1.76 21.70 -23.02
C GLY A 388 -0.48 22.12 -23.76
N GLN A 389 -0.62 22.88 -24.85
CA GLN A 389 0.51 23.38 -25.67
C GLN A 389 1.47 22.29 -26.17
N ALA A 390 0.96 21.09 -26.44
CA ALA A 390 1.73 19.89 -26.79
C ALA A 390 2.73 19.38 -25.72
N GLN A 391 2.59 19.83 -24.48
CA GLN A 391 3.48 19.48 -23.37
C GLN A 391 2.87 18.39 -22.49
N PHE A 392 3.75 17.58 -21.89
CA PHE A 392 3.38 16.46 -21.05
C PHE A 392 4.19 16.43 -19.76
N ASN A 393 3.54 15.99 -18.69
CA ASN A 393 4.22 15.36 -17.57
C ASN A 393 4.35 13.85 -17.89
N LEU A 394 5.56 13.29 -17.76
CA LEU A 394 5.81 11.85 -17.86
C LEU A 394 5.84 11.28 -16.43
N ILE A 395 4.83 10.50 -16.06
CA ILE A 395 4.62 10.02 -14.69
C ILE A 395 4.64 8.49 -14.67
N PRO A 396 5.72 7.85 -14.19
CA PRO A 396 5.67 6.42 -13.87
C PRO A 396 4.53 6.13 -12.90
N VAL A 397 3.68 5.16 -13.23
CA VAL A 397 2.52 4.78 -12.41
C VAL A 397 2.99 4.33 -11.03
N VAL A 398 4.12 3.62 -10.96
CA VAL A 398 4.78 3.28 -9.70
C VAL A 398 5.59 4.47 -9.21
N GLY A 399 5.28 4.97 -8.01
CA GLY A 399 5.91 6.13 -7.39
C GLY A 399 5.22 7.47 -7.70
N GLY A 400 4.59 7.60 -8.86
CA GLY A 400 3.59 8.63 -9.15
C GLY A 400 4.09 10.08 -9.32
N SER A 401 5.41 10.31 -9.42
CA SER A 401 5.96 11.65 -9.62
C SER A 401 6.38 11.89 -11.08
N PRO A 402 6.25 13.11 -11.64
CA PRO A 402 6.71 13.40 -12.99
C PRO A 402 8.22 13.65 -13.10
N PHE A 403 8.76 13.40 -14.29
CA PHE A 403 10.15 13.68 -14.65
C PHE A 403 10.50 15.17 -14.47
N HIS A 404 11.62 15.45 -13.80
CA HIS A 404 12.10 16.80 -13.53
C HIS A 404 13.64 16.87 -13.63
N PRO A 405 14.23 17.90 -14.27
CA PRO A 405 15.67 18.07 -14.38
C PRO A 405 16.27 18.60 -13.08
N GLU A 406 16.96 17.75 -12.31
CA GLU A 406 17.71 18.15 -11.12
C GLU A 406 18.85 19.12 -11.50
N GLY A 407 19.15 20.09 -10.63
CA GLY A 407 20.24 21.04 -10.86
C GLY A 407 19.92 22.11 -11.92
N HIS A 408 18.65 22.27 -12.31
CA HIS A 408 18.23 23.22 -13.35
C HIS A 408 18.53 24.70 -13.02
N ASN A 409 18.64 25.08 -11.74
CA ASN A 409 18.98 26.43 -11.26
C ASN A 409 18.23 27.57 -12.00
N ASN A 410 16.89 27.51 -12.03
CA ASN A 410 16.02 28.44 -12.77
C ASN A 410 16.36 28.61 -14.27
N GLY A 411 16.94 27.58 -14.89
CA GLY A 411 17.33 27.58 -16.30
C GLY A 411 18.80 27.86 -16.57
N ALA A 412 19.61 28.11 -15.53
CA ALA A 412 21.05 28.34 -15.65
C ALA A 412 21.89 27.04 -15.59
N GLY A 413 21.29 25.91 -15.21
CA GLY A 413 21.96 24.62 -15.22
C GLY A 413 22.31 24.16 -16.64
N THR A 414 23.35 23.36 -16.79
CA THR A 414 23.81 22.83 -18.09
C THR A 414 23.53 21.34 -18.29
N ALA A 415 23.56 20.53 -17.22
CA ALA A 415 23.22 19.11 -17.19
C ALA A 415 22.90 18.64 -15.76
N GLY A 416 22.24 17.48 -15.61
CA GLY A 416 21.91 16.90 -14.31
C GLY A 416 21.13 15.58 -14.39
N ARG A 417 20.65 15.06 -13.26
CA ARG A 417 19.80 13.85 -13.21
C ARG A 417 18.34 14.17 -13.50
N ILE A 418 17.56 13.17 -13.89
CA ILE A 418 16.10 13.26 -13.83
C ILE A 418 15.63 12.75 -12.47
N VAL A 419 14.87 13.59 -11.76
CA VAL A 419 14.25 13.29 -10.47
C VAL A 419 12.73 13.51 -10.51
N GLY A 420 12.02 13.13 -9.45
CA GLY A 420 10.58 13.35 -9.34
C GLY A 420 10.22 14.74 -8.82
N TRP A 421 9.50 15.58 -9.59
CA TRP A 421 8.93 16.81 -9.05
C TRP A 421 7.74 17.34 -9.88
N PRO A 422 6.61 17.74 -9.26
CA PRO A 422 5.45 18.24 -9.99
C PRO A 422 5.77 19.50 -10.79
N GLY A 423 5.14 19.63 -11.96
CA GLY A 423 5.25 20.84 -12.77
C GLY A 423 4.03 21.06 -13.66
N ASN A 424 3.88 22.31 -14.09
CA ASN A 424 2.82 22.78 -14.97
C ASN A 424 3.37 23.08 -16.38
N VAL A 425 2.51 23.53 -17.30
CA VAL A 425 2.92 24.01 -18.61
C VAL A 425 4.07 25.02 -18.49
N ASN A 426 5.07 24.92 -19.37
CA ASN A 426 6.28 25.75 -19.42
C ASN A 426 7.15 25.70 -18.15
N SER A 427 7.00 24.68 -17.29
CA SER A 427 7.88 24.43 -16.16
C SER A 427 9.00 23.46 -16.52
N GLN A 428 9.97 23.28 -15.62
CA GLN A 428 11.07 22.35 -15.80
C GLN A 428 10.62 20.88 -15.90
N SER A 429 9.45 20.54 -15.34
CA SER A 429 8.90 19.18 -15.45
C SER A 429 8.05 18.97 -16.71
N ALA A 430 7.90 19.97 -17.57
CA ALA A 430 7.14 19.86 -18.80
C ALA A 430 8.02 19.40 -19.97
N TRP A 431 7.54 18.41 -20.72
CA TRP A 431 8.29 17.76 -21.80
C TRP A 431 7.51 17.75 -23.11
N LEU A 432 8.25 17.84 -24.22
CA LEU A 432 7.80 17.65 -25.59
C LEU A 432 8.33 16.30 -26.08
N LEU A 433 7.53 15.57 -26.86
CA LEU A 433 7.95 14.34 -27.51
C LEU A 433 8.21 14.64 -28.99
N ARG A 434 9.45 14.47 -29.45
CA ARG A 434 9.84 14.73 -30.85
C ARG A 434 10.21 13.42 -31.53
N ALA A 435 9.53 13.05 -32.60
CA ALA A 435 9.80 11.83 -33.34
C ALA A 435 11.25 11.82 -33.87
N VAL A 436 11.92 10.68 -33.71
CA VAL A 436 13.27 10.48 -34.28
C VAL A 436 13.13 10.21 -35.78
N PRO A 437 13.86 10.93 -36.65
CA PRO A 437 13.86 10.64 -38.08
C PRO A 437 14.38 9.21 -38.37
N GLN A 438 13.71 8.49 -39.27
CA GLN A 438 14.08 7.11 -39.62
C GLN A 438 15.55 6.99 -40.07
N SER A 439 16.08 7.99 -40.78
CA SER A 439 17.48 7.98 -41.22
C SER A 439 18.50 7.98 -40.07
N VAL A 440 18.15 8.59 -38.93
CA VAL A 440 19.00 8.59 -37.72
C VAL A 440 18.93 7.23 -37.03
N LEU A 441 17.73 6.63 -36.96
CA LEU A 441 17.57 5.27 -36.42
C LEU A 441 18.38 4.25 -37.23
N ASP A 442 18.26 4.29 -38.57
CA ASP A 442 18.98 3.37 -39.45
C ASP A 442 20.50 3.49 -39.32
N GLU A 443 21.03 4.70 -39.07
CA GLU A 443 22.45 4.96 -38.85
C GLU A 443 22.94 4.39 -37.51
N LEU A 444 22.17 4.61 -36.43
CA LEU A 444 22.55 4.19 -35.07
C LEU A 444 22.35 2.71 -34.81
N MET A 445 21.31 2.09 -35.38
CA MET A 445 21.01 0.67 -35.15
C MET A 445 22.18 -0.26 -35.52
N GLY A 446 23.05 0.14 -36.45
CA GLY A 446 24.24 -0.64 -36.82
C GLY A 446 25.33 -0.75 -35.73
N SER A 447 25.38 0.19 -34.78
CA SER A 447 26.34 0.17 -33.64
C SER A 447 25.68 -0.20 -32.32
N VAL A 448 24.42 0.19 -32.12
CA VAL A 448 23.66 -0.03 -30.88
C VAL A 448 23.58 -1.50 -30.49
N GLU A 449 23.36 -2.42 -31.44
CA GLU A 449 23.26 -3.86 -31.14
C GLU A 449 24.53 -4.39 -30.45
N LYS A 450 25.71 -3.92 -30.89
CA LYS A 450 26.99 -4.33 -30.31
C LYS A 450 27.25 -3.67 -28.95
N GLU A 451 26.86 -2.41 -28.81
CA GLU A 451 26.99 -1.67 -27.54
C GLU A 451 26.06 -2.28 -26.47
N GLN A 452 24.83 -2.65 -26.84
CA GLN A 452 23.92 -3.41 -25.98
C GLN A 452 24.50 -4.77 -25.57
N GLU A 453 25.05 -5.52 -26.52
CA GLU A 453 25.67 -6.81 -26.24
C GLU A 453 26.87 -6.67 -25.30
N LEU A 454 27.70 -5.63 -25.48
CA LEU A 454 28.81 -5.30 -24.60
C LEU A 454 28.33 -5.04 -23.17
N MET A 455 27.35 -4.17 -22.97
CA MET A 455 26.81 -3.85 -21.65
C MET A 455 26.22 -5.09 -20.96
N ARG A 456 25.43 -5.89 -21.70
CA ARG A 456 24.83 -7.13 -21.18
C ARG A 456 25.91 -8.12 -20.74
N LEU A 457 26.92 -8.34 -21.58
CA LEU A 457 28.00 -9.28 -21.30
C LEU A 457 28.87 -8.81 -20.13
N GLN A 458 29.11 -7.50 -20.02
CA GLN A 458 29.83 -6.92 -18.90
C GLN A 458 29.09 -7.16 -17.58
N HIS A 459 27.78 -6.88 -17.54
CA HIS A 459 26.95 -7.18 -16.37
C HIS A 459 26.95 -8.67 -16.02
N GLU A 460 26.80 -9.55 -17.02
CA GLU A 460 26.84 -11.00 -16.83
C GLU A 460 28.18 -11.46 -16.24
N LEU A 461 29.29 -10.93 -16.75
CA LEU A 461 30.63 -11.26 -16.27
C LEU A 461 30.86 -10.78 -14.83
N ILE A 462 30.49 -9.53 -14.51
CA ILE A 462 30.61 -8.98 -13.15
C ILE A 462 29.78 -9.79 -12.15
N ALA A 463 28.53 -10.08 -12.49
CA ALA A 463 27.65 -10.89 -11.65
C ALA A 463 28.25 -12.29 -11.43
N ARG A 464 28.78 -12.90 -12.50
CA ARG A 464 29.39 -14.23 -12.41
C ARG A 464 30.67 -14.25 -11.59
N ILE A 465 31.52 -13.23 -11.71
CA ILE A 465 32.72 -13.06 -10.88
C ILE A 465 32.33 -12.99 -9.40
N ALA A 466 31.31 -12.19 -9.07
CA ALA A 466 30.85 -12.04 -7.69
C ALA A 466 30.30 -13.37 -7.12
N GLU A 467 29.50 -14.10 -7.90
CA GLU A 467 28.98 -15.41 -7.52
C GLU A 467 30.11 -16.43 -7.27
N VAL A 468 31.05 -16.54 -8.21
CA VAL A 468 32.18 -17.47 -8.13
C VAL A 468 33.08 -17.14 -6.93
N SER A 469 33.34 -15.85 -6.69
CA SER A 469 34.08 -15.39 -5.52
C SER A 469 33.40 -15.83 -4.22
N ALA A 470 32.11 -15.53 -4.08
CA ALA A 470 31.35 -15.87 -2.87
C ALA A 470 31.32 -17.39 -2.62
N ALA A 471 31.11 -18.19 -3.67
CA ALA A 471 31.02 -19.64 -3.58
C ALA A 471 32.36 -20.34 -3.26
N THR A 472 33.49 -19.69 -3.54
CA THR A 472 34.82 -20.29 -3.33
C THR A 472 35.61 -19.70 -2.18
N LYS A 473 35.15 -18.60 -1.58
CA LYS A 473 35.88 -17.85 -0.53
C LYS A 473 36.37 -18.74 0.61
N SER A 474 35.58 -19.69 1.08
CA SER A 474 35.94 -20.60 2.19
C SER A 474 37.01 -21.64 1.84
N ALA A 475 37.32 -21.83 0.56
CA ALA A 475 38.34 -22.77 0.12
C ALA A 475 39.77 -22.23 0.25
N PHE A 476 39.93 -20.89 0.21
CA PHE A 476 41.22 -20.21 0.17
C PHE A 476 41.48 -19.51 1.50
N GLU A 477 42.59 -19.87 2.14
CA GLU A 477 43.14 -19.15 3.28
C GLU A 477 44.65 -19.05 3.06
N TYR A 478 45.21 -17.87 3.25
CA TYR A 478 46.62 -17.59 2.99
C TYR A 478 47.36 -17.32 4.31
N GLU A 479 48.61 -17.74 4.36
CA GLU A 479 49.55 -17.44 5.45
C GLU A 479 50.79 -16.72 4.92
N LEU A 480 51.44 -15.99 5.83
CA LEU A 480 52.77 -15.43 5.65
C LEU A 480 53.77 -16.37 6.34
N PRO A 481 54.43 -17.30 5.63
CA PRO A 481 55.46 -18.14 6.22
C PRO A 481 56.69 -17.32 6.67
N ASP A 482 57.54 -17.88 7.53
CA ASP A 482 58.74 -17.21 8.04
C ASP A 482 59.75 -16.78 6.94
N ASP A 483 59.63 -17.31 5.72
CA ASP A 483 60.48 -17.02 4.56
C ASP A 483 59.90 -15.99 3.58
N VAL A 484 58.79 -15.31 3.91
CA VAL A 484 58.27 -14.21 3.09
C VAL A 484 59.27 -13.06 3.00
N VAL A 485 59.21 -12.35 1.87
CA VAL A 485 60.01 -11.15 1.68
C VAL A 485 59.15 -9.93 1.97
N ASP A 486 59.50 -9.18 3.01
CA ASP A 486 58.89 -7.89 3.32
C ASP A 486 59.35 -6.84 2.30
N VAL A 487 58.40 -6.36 1.50
CA VAL A 487 58.60 -5.31 0.49
C VAL A 487 57.84 -4.03 0.85
N THR A 488 57.45 -3.88 2.12
CA THR A 488 56.78 -2.71 2.66
C THR A 488 57.59 -1.44 2.37
N PRO A 489 56.96 -0.33 1.98
CA PRO A 489 57.63 0.96 1.83
C PRO A 489 58.45 1.35 3.06
N LEU A 490 59.63 1.93 2.86
CA LEU A 490 60.56 2.24 3.96
C LEU A 490 60.40 3.66 4.51
N SER A 491 59.72 4.54 3.77
CA SER A 491 59.51 5.94 4.12
C SER A 491 58.05 6.36 3.91
N PRO A 492 57.52 7.30 4.71
CA PRO A 492 56.24 7.96 4.42
C PRO A 492 56.22 8.62 3.03
N ASP A 493 57.38 9.06 2.53
CA ASP A 493 57.55 9.68 1.21
C ASP A 493 57.37 8.69 0.05
N ASP A 494 57.38 7.38 0.32
CA ASP A 494 57.13 6.34 -0.67
C ASP A 494 55.62 6.12 -0.90
N PHE A 495 54.75 6.80 -0.15
CA PHE A 495 53.30 6.79 -0.33
C PHE A 495 52.82 8.07 -1.02
N GLU A 496 51.82 7.91 -1.87
CA GLU A 496 51.09 9.02 -2.48
C GLU A 496 49.58 8.75 -2.41
N SER A 497 48.78 9.78 -2.22
CA SER A 497 47.33 9.68 -2.29
C SER A 497 46.75 10.99 -2.78
N ASN A 498 45.78 10.89 -3.69
CA ASN A 498 45.05 12.04 -4.22
C ASN A 498 44.06 12.69 -3.22
N SER A 499 43.98 12.13 -2.00
CA SER A 499 42.98 12.49 -0.99
C SER A 499 43.54 12.41 0.43
N ALA A 500 44.86 12.37 0.59
CA ALA A 500 45.52 12.29 1.89
C ALA A 500 45.20 13.52 2.75
N MET A 501 44.83 13.30 4.01
CA MET A 501 44.87 14.35 5.02
C MET A 501 46.33 14.51 5.46
N LEU A 502 47.05 15.48 4.88
CA LEU A 502 48.46 15.74 5.24
C LEU A 502 48.55 16.56 6.53
N ASP A 503 49.42 16.12 7.45
CA ASP A 503 49.74 16.88 8.66
C ASP A 503 50.53 18.14 8.28
N GLY A 504 50.04 19.31 8.70
CA GLY A 504 50.71 20.60 8.47
C GLY A 504 50.22 21.47 7.29
N ALA A 505 49.13 21.12 6.59
CA ALA A 505 48.53 22.04 5.61
C ALA A 505 48.06 23.35 6.28
N PRO A 506 48.40 24.54 5.74
CA PRO A 506 47.94 25.82 6.26
C PRO A 506 46.43 25.83 6.43
N GLU A 507 45.93 26.48 7.49
CA GLU A 507 44.50 26.54 7.84
C GLU A 507 43.60 27.02 6.68
N GLU A 508 44.18 27.75 5.73
CA GLU A 508 43.54 28.32 4.54
C GLU A 508 43.40 27.33 3.37
N GLU A 509 44.15 26.23 3.35
CA GLU A 509 44.05 25.14 2.37
C GLU A 509 43.15 23.99 2.88
N ARG A 510 42.66 24.08 4.12
CA ARG A 510 41.70 23.15 4.72
C ARG A 510 40.29 23.42 4.20
N HIS A 511 40.05 23.14 2.93
CA HIS A 511 38.70 23.25 2.36
C HIS A 511 37.79 22.14 2.92
N GLY A 512 37.03 22.46 3.98
CA GLY A 512 35.74 21.82 4.25
C GLY A 512 35.62 20.74 5.33
N ALA A 513 36.50 20.66 6.33
CA ALA A 513 36.30 19.76 7.49
C ALA A 513 36.31 20.52 8.83
N SER A 514 35.11 20.80 9.37
CA SER A 514 34.90 21.35 10.72
C SER A 514 34.88 20.25 11.81
N TRP A 515 35.62 19.17 11.64
CA TRP A 515 35.77 18.12 12.65
C TRP A 515 37.26 17.74 12.69
N GLY A 516 37.85 17.67 13.89
CA GLY A 516 39.29 17.79 14.15
C GLY A 516 40.22 16.79 13.46
N ASN A 517 41.53 16.94 13.69
CA ASN A 517 42.64 16.12 13.15
C ASN A 517 42.33 14.59 13.09
N ASP A 518 41.66 14.13 12.04
CA ASP A 518 41.35 12.72 11.85
C ASP A 518 42.50 12.09 11.04
N GLY A 519 43.39 11.38 11.75
CA GLY A 519 44.55 10.68 11.18
C GLY A 519 45.91 11.38 11.36
N GLN A 520 46.99 10.62 11.22
CA GLN A 520 48.39 11.03 11.49
C GLN A 520 49.30 10.93 10.26
N GLY A 521 48.73 11.02 9.05
CA GLY A 521 49.46 10.99 7.78
C GLY A 521 50.03 9.60 7.40
N PHE A 522 50.82 9.53 6.33
CA PHE A 522 51.37 8.26 5.80
C PHE A 522 52.30 7.53 6.77
N GLY A 523 52.91 8.23 7.74
CA GLY A 523 53.78 7.61 8.74
C GLY A 523 53.05 6.58 9.61
N ALA A 524 51.75 6.77 9.84
CA ALA A 524 50.94 5.80 10.59
C ALA A 524 50.83 4.44 9.88
N LEU A 525 51.00 4.36 8.55
CA LEU A 525 50.90 3.08 7.83
C LEU A 525 52.06 2.13 8.13
N ILE A 526 53.22 2.64 8.58
CA ILE A 526 54.49 1.90 8.68
C ILE A 526 55.20 2.05 10.02
N ASP A 527 54.56 2.63 11.04
CA ASP A 527 55.16 2.89 12.37
C ASP A 527 55.06 1.70 13.34
N ASN A 528 54.36 0.62 12.95
CA ASN A 528 54.03 -0.54 13.80
C ASN A 528 53.23 -0.19 15.07
N ASN A 529 52.43 0.88 15.03
CA ASN A 529 51.61 1.31 16.16
C ASN A 529 50.11 1.27 15.82
N LEU A 530 49.38 0.27 16.32
CA LEU A 530 47.94 0.11 16.04
C LEU A 530 47.05 1.19 16.67
N GLU A 531 47.61 2.08 17.50
CA GLU A 531 46.90 3.24 18.06
C GLU A 531 47.00 4.48 17.14
N THR A 532 47.84 4.44 16.10
CA THR A 532 47.88 5.46 15.03
C THR A 532 47.07 5.02 13.82
N TYR A 533 46.67 5.97 12.97
CA TYR A 533 45.95 5.66 11.74
C TYR A 533 46.12 6.70 10.64
N PHE A 534 46.14 6.21 9.40
CA PHE A 534 45.99 6.99 8.18
C PHE A 534 44.50 7.15 7.85
N HIS A 535 44.10 8.34 7.42
CA HIS A 535 42.74 8.64 6.97
C HIS A 535 42.79 9.54 5.72
N THR A 536 42.01 9.22 4.67
CA THR A 536 41.79 10.16 3.54
C THR A 536 40.61 11.09 3.81
N THR A 537 40.40 12.14 3.04
CA THR A 537 39.29 13.09 3.28
C THR A 537 37.92 12.38 3.36
N TRP A 538 36.98 12.92 4.14
CA TRP A 538 35.63 12.36 4.27
C TRP A 538 34.76 12.55 3.01
N THR A 539 34.97 13.66 2.28
CA THR A 539 34.28 13.97 1.03
C THR A 539 35.04 13.36 -0.15
N GLY A 540 34.31 12.75 -1.09
CA GLY A 540 34.89 12.30 -2.36
C GLY A 540 35.63 13.45 -3.02
N ALA A 541 36.87 13.23 -3.45
CA ALA A 541 37.74 14.26 -4.00
C ALA A 541 37.05 15.03 -5.14
N THR A 542 36.47 16.19 -4.84
CA THR A 542 36.25 17.25 -5.82
C THR A 542 37.61 17.87 -6.08
N ILE A 543 38.26 17.44 -7.16
CA ILE A 543 39.35 18.21 -7.75
C ILE A 543 38.73 19.51 -8.28
N GLU A 544 38.70 20.56 -7.46
CA GLU A 544 38.77 21.92 -8.02
C GLU A 544 40.22 22.13 -8.46
N TRP A 545 40.52 21.80 -9.72
CA TRP A 545 41.80 22.14 -10.33
C TRP A 545 41.81 23.63 -10.67
N THR A 546 42.09 24.46 -9.68
CA THR A 546 42.53 25.84 -9.91
C THR A 546 43.87 26.07 -9.25
N ALA A 547 44.94 25.55 -9.87
CA ALA A 547 46.19 26.29 -10.15
C ALA A 547 47.36 25.33 -10.46
N TYR A 548 48.12 25.72 -11.49
CA TYR A 548 49.50 25.31 -11.78
C TYR A 548 49.73 24.01 -12.57
N ASN A 549 49.43 24.06 -13.86
CA ASN A 549 50.47 24.02 -14.91
C ASN A 549 49.82 24.40 -16.25
N GLU A 550 50.18 25.58 -16.75
CA GLU A 550 49.98 25.95 -18.14
C GLU A 550 50.64 24.88 -19.05
N ASP A 551 49.97 24.50 -20.14
CA ASP A 551 50.45 23.63 -21.25
C ASP A 551 50.00 22.16 -21.35
N LYS A 552 48.92 21.72 -20.69
CA LYS A 552 48.25 20.47 -21.11
C LYS A 552 46.74 20.61 -21.16
N THR A 553 46.17 20.61 -22.36
CA THR A 553 44.74 20.41 -22.61
C THR A 553 44.32 19.01 -22.14
N PRO A 554 43.44 18.88 -21.13
CA PRO A 554 42.86 17.59 -20.75
C PRO A 554 41.64 17.33 -21.64
N THR A 555 41.80 16.48 -22.65
CA THR A 555 40.69 15.88 -23.40
C THR A 555 40.37 14.54 -22.75
N ASP A 556 39.61 14.57 -21.65
CA ASP A 556 38.73 13.49 -21.18
C ASP A 556 38.19 13.86 -19.81
N TRP A 557 36.97 14.41 -19.79
CA TRP A 557 36.28 14.82 -18.56
C TRP A 557 35.08 13.91 -18.25
N ALA A 558 34.98 12.75 -18.91
CA ALA A 558 33.83 11.83 -18.80
C ALA A 558 34.12 10.51 -18.04
N THR A 559 35.33 10.28 -17.52
CA THR A 559 35.66 9.03 -16.82
C THR A 559 36.14 9.29 -15.39
N ARG A 560 35.26 8.90 -14.44
CA ARG A 560 35.47 8.80 -12.98
C ARG A 560 35.54 10.13 -12.22
N THR A 561 34.47 10.42 -11.47
CA THR A 561 34.58 11.20 -10.21
C THR A 561 35.75 10.59 -9.40
N SER A 562 36.83 11.33 -9.18
CA SER A 562 38.11 10.78 -8.71
C SER A 562 37.97 9.92 -7.46
N LEU A 563 38.14 8.60 -7.64
CA LEU A 563 38.21 7.64 -6.55
C LEU A 563 39.37 8.00 -5.62
N HIS A 564 39.21 7.80 -4.32
CA HIS A 564 40.34 7.95 -3.41
C HIS A 564 41.34 6.85 -3.72
N ASN A 565 42.60 7.22 -3.93
CA ASN A 565 43.68 6.27 -4.17
C ASN A 565 44.76 6.33 -3.08
N LEU A 566 45.46 5.23 -2.90
CA LEU A 566 46.66 5.12 -2.08
C LEU A 566 47.69 4.34 -2.89
N SER A 567 48.64 5.06 -3.47
CA SER A 567 49.79 4.51 -4.20
C SER A 567 50.97 4.34 -3.26
N MET A 568 51.78 3.33 -3.51
CA MET A 568 53.00 3.08 -2.74
C MET A 568 54.11 2.56 -3.64
N LYS A 569 55.34 3.01 -3.36
CA LYS A 569 56.56 2.47 -3.93
C LYS A 569 57.07 1.35 -3.06
N LEU A 570 57.23 0.16 -3.65
CA LEU A 570 57.74 -1.01 -2.95
C LEU A 570 59.23 -0.81 -2.60
N SER A 571 59.69 -1.34 -1.48
CA SER A 571 61.10 -1.23 -1.09
C SER A 571 62.05 -1.95 -2.05
N GLN A 572 61.52 -2.89 -2.82
CA GLN A 572 62.15 -3.52 -3.97
C GLN A 572 61.09 -3.97 -4.99
N PRO A 573 61.43 -4.07 -6.29
CA PRO A 573 60.48 -4.53 -7.29
C PRO A 573 59.98 -5.96 -7.01
N ALA A 574 58.68 -6.20 -7.21
CA ALA A 574 58.03 -7.47 -6.93
C ALA A 574 57.23 -7.99 -8.12
N SER A 575 57.09 -9.31 -8.24
CA SER A 575 56.22 -9.97 -9.24
C SER A 575 54.85 -10.35 -8.70
N ASP A 576 54.73 -10.43 -7.38
CA ASP A 576 53.53 -10.76 -6.65
C ASP A 576 53.52 -9.98 -5.33
N VAL A 577 52.34 -9.66 -4.81
CA VAL A 577 52.20 -8.94 -3.53
C VAL A 577 51.04 -9.47 -2.72
N THR A 578 51.22 -9.52 -1.40
CA THR A 578 50.17 -9.76 -0.41
C THR A 578 50.21 -8.61 0.59
N PHE A 579 49.07 -7.99 0.84
CA PHE A 579 48.97 -6.89 1.77
C PHE A 579 48.44 -7.40 3.11
N GLN A 580 49.12 -7.07 4.20
CA GLN A 580 48.62 -7.24 5.54
C GLN A 580 48.12 -5.89 6.04
N ILE A 581 46.83 -5.79 6.33
CA ILE A 581 46.14 -4.53 6.64
C ILE A 581 45.52 -4.62 8.03
N SER A 582 45.89 -3.68 8.91
CA SER A 582 45.29 -3.54 10.23
C SER A 582 44.25 -2.42 10.22
N ALA A 583 43.03 -2.74 10.66
CA ALA A 583 41.96 -1.77 10.79
C ALA A 583 42.17 -0.83 11.99
N ARG A 584 41.52 0.35 11.98
CA ARG A 584 41.49 1.25 13.13
C ARG A 584 40.71 0.63 14.29
N LYS A 585 41.25 0.72 15.51
CA LYS A 585 40.59 0.25 16.73
C LYS A 585 39.30 1.02 17.02
N GLY A 586 38.18 0.30 17.17
CA GLY A 586 36.91 0.83 17.68
C GLY A 586 36.04 1.66 16.74
N ASN A 587 36.28 1.67 15.42
CA ASN A 587 35.50 2.48 14.46
C ASN A 587 35.11 1.71 13.17
N TYR A 588 33.92 1.99 12.62
CA TYR A 588 33.21 1.14 11.62
C TYR A 588 33.31 1.59 10.15
N ASN A 589 34.45 2.15 9.72
CA ASN A 589 34.51 2.89 8.44
C ASN A 589 35.61 2.42 7.47
N ASN A 590 35.90 1.12 7.43
CA ASN A 590 36.92 0.61 6.54
C ASN A 590 36.42 0.60 5.07
N PRO A 591 37.31 0.78 4.07
CA PRO A 591 36.96 0.50 2.67
C PRO A 591 36.44 -0.95 2.57
N THR A 592 35.64 -1.29 1.59
CA THR A 592 35.11 -2.66 1.35
C THR A 592 35.23 -3.10 -0.10
N LYS A 593 35.55 -2.14 -0.97
CA LYS A 593 35.72 -2.32 -2.41
C LYS A 593 36.99 -1.60 -2.85
N ILE A 594 38.05 -2.36 -3.08
CA ILE A 594 39.38 -1.85 -3.45
C ILE A 594 39.82 -2.53 -4.73
N ASP A 595 40.30 -1.73 -5.68
CA ASP A 595 41.06 -2.21 -6.83
C ASP A 595 42.56 -2.14 -6.54
N VAL A 596 43.33 -3.04 -7.15
CA VAL A 596 44.79 -3.04 -7.11
C VAL A 596 45.34 -2.82 -8.51
N ASP A 597 46.20 -1.80 -8.65
CA ASP A 597 46.97 -1.53 -9.87
C ASP A 597 48.48 -1.67 -9.58
N ALA A 598 49.29 -1.89 -10.62
CA ALA A 598 50.75 -1.88 -10.54
C ALA A 598 51.37 -0.94 -11.58
N SER A 599 52.56 -0.41 -11.30
CA SER A 599 53.26 0.50 -12.21
C SER A 599 54.78 0.35 -12.14
N HIS A 600 55.45 0.49 -13.29
CA HIS A 600 56.91 0.53 -13.36
C HIS A 600 57.47 1.91 -13.01
N ASP A 601 56.67 2.97 -13.15
CA ASP A 601 57.13 4.37 -13.09
C ASP A 601 56.27 5.27 -12.17
N GLY A 602 55.24 4.72 -11.53
CA GLY A 602 54.27 5.44 -10.69
C GLY A 602 53.28 6.31 -11.48
N LYS A 603 53.32 6.27 -12.82
CA LYS A 603 52.54 7.15 -13.71
C LYS A 603 51.61 6.36 -14.62
N SER A 604 52.15 5.30 -15.23
CA SER A 604 51.45 4.40 -16.13
C SER A 604 51.01 3.18 -15.34
N TRP A 605 49.71 3.06 -15.09
CA TRP A 605 49.16 2.03 -14.21
C TRP A 605 48.58 0.88 -15.03
N THR A 606 48.98 -0.34 -14.69
CA THR A 606 48.42 -1.59 -15.19
C THR A 606 47.44 -2.13 -14.15
N PRO A 607 46.15 -2.32 -14.48
CA PRO A 607 45.21 -2.92 -13.56
C PRO A 607 45.53 -4.39 -13.29
N ILE A 608 45.50 -4.78 -12.01
CA ILE A 608 45.84 -6.14 -11.55
C ILE A 608 44.60 -6.86 -11.03
N PHE A 609 43.80 -6.19 -10.21
CA PHE A 609 42.63 -6.77 -9.57
C PHE A 609 41.54 -5.72 -9.41
N TYR A 610 40.30 -6.13 -9.67
CA TYR A 610 39.09 -5.33 -9.50
C TYR A 610 38.19 -6.01 -8.48
N GLY A 611 37.97 -5.38 -7.33
CA GLY A 611 37.44 -6.05 -6.15
C GLY A 611 36.07 -5.57 -5.71
N TYR A 612 35.03 -6.38 -5.92
CA TYR A 612 33.77 -6.29 -5.18
C TYR A 612 33.80 -7.25 -3.97
N ASN A 613 33.61 -6.70 -2.76
CA ASN A 613 33.33 -7.45 -1.50
C ASN A 613 34.42 -8.43 -1.00
N PHE A 614 35.66 -8.34 -1.49
CA PHE A 614 36.78 -9.13 -0.94
C PHE A 614 37.32 -8.61 0.39
N PHE A 615 36.94 -7.39 0.79
CA PHE A 615 37.50 -6.73 1.94
C PHE A 615 36.40 -6.55 2.98
N THR A 616 36.46 -7.39 4.03
CA THR A 616 35.63 -7.27 5.24
C THR A 616 36.58 -7.35 6.42
N PRO A 617 37.19 -6.23 6.85
CA PRO A 617 38.04 -6.24 8.02
C PRO A 617 37.21 -6.68 9.21
N THR A 618 37.73 -7.65 9.96
CA THR A 618 37.16 -7.97 11.27
C THR A 618 37.25 -6.72 12.16
N THR A 619 36.30 -6.59 13.07
CA THR A 619 36.08 -5.40 13.92
C THR A 619 37.19 -5.08 14.94
N ASN A 620 38.33 -5.77 14.90
CA ASN A 620 39.41 -5.59 15.86
C ASN A 620 40.77 -5.37 15.19
N ALA A 621 41.44 -4.28 15.54
CA ALA A 621 42.77 -3.90 15.04
C ALA A 621 43.87 -4.93 15.36
N GLU A 622 43.65 -5.76 16.38
CA GLU A 622 44.61 -6.75 16.87
C GLU A 622 44.80 -7.95 15.94
N ASN A 623 43.88 -8.17 14.98
CA ASN A 623 43.95 -9.25 14.00
C ASN A 623 44.07 -8.67 12.58
N PRO A 624 45.28 -8.53 12.01
CA PRO A 624 45.45 -7.98 10.68
C PRO A 624 44.88 -8.92 9.60
N TYR A 625 44.28 -8.33 8.56
CA TYR A 625 43.73 -9.06 7.42
C TYR A 625 44.78 -9.24 6.32
N LEU A 626 44.84 -10.41 5.68
CA LEU A 626 45.65 -10.65 4.49
C LEU A 626 44.82 -10.48 3.22
N MET A 627 45.27 -9.60 2.33
CA MET A 627 44.67 -9.31 1.03
C MET A 627 45.65 -9.69 -0.09
N GLY A 628 45.24 -10.61 -0.96
CA GLY A 628 46.12 -11.24 -1.95
C GLY A 628 46.40 -12.69 -1.58
N PRO A 629 47.42 -13.34 -2.19
CA PRO A 629 48.43 -12.81 -3.10
C PRO A 629 47.86 -12.38 -4.46
N PHE A 630 48.38 -11.29 -5.00
CA PHE A 630 48.11 -10.79 -6.34
C PHE A 630 49.32 -11.05 -7.24
N ASP A 631 49.15 -11.86 -8.28
CA ASP A 631 50.13 -11.96 -9.37
C ASP A 631 50.07 -10.67 -10.19
N LEU A 632 51.19 -9.95 -10.28
CA LEU A 632 51.26 -8.68 -11.00
C LEU A 632 51.45 -8.87 -12.51
N GLY A 633 51.70 -10.09 -13.00
CA GLY A 633 51.92 -10.38 -14.43
C GLY A 633 53.28 -9.89 -14.97
N GLY A 634 54.15 -9.39 -14.10
CA GLY A 634 55.46 -8.82 -14.39
C GLY A 634 56.11 -8.26 -13.13
N THR A 635 57.34 -7.76 -13.21
CA THR A 635 58.03 -7.17 -12.06
C THR A 635 57.80 -5.65 -12.00
N TYR A 636 57.10 -5.17 -10.98
CA TYR A 636 56.67 -3.77 -10.83
C TYR A 636 57.32 -3.09 -9.62
N GLU A 637 57.44 -1.76 -9.67
CA GLU A 637 58.05 -0.94 -8.60
C GLU A 637 57.00 -0.27 -7.69
N TYR A 638 55.78 -0.09 -8.20
CA TYR A 638 54.70 0.61 -7.50
C TYR A 638 53.42 -0.21 -7.54
N VAL A 639 52.62 -0.09 -6.49
CA VAL A 639 51.25 -0.62 -6.43
C VAL A 639 50.29 0.45 -5.91
N ARG A 640 49.00 0.38 -6.28
CA ARG A 640 47.99 1.36 -5.89
C ARG A 640 46.67 0.71 -5.53
N PHE A 641 46.06 1.22 -4.47
CA PHE A 641 44.67 0.97 -4.11
C PHE A 641 43.76 2.07 -4.62
N SER A 642 42.60 1.71 -5.16
CA SER A 642 41.52 2.65 -5.48
C SER A 642 40.23 2.23 -4.76
N ASN A 643 39.62 3.11 -3.97
CA ASN A 643 38.44 2.79 -3.15
C ASN A 643 37.11 3.18 -3.82
N TYR A 644 36.16 2.23 -3.84
CA TYR A 644 34.82 2.36 -4.42
C TYR A 644 33.68 2.31 -3.40
N GLY A 645 33.95 2.00 -2.13
CA GLY A 645 32.92 1.98 -1.08
C GLY A 645 33.45 1.51 0.27
N ASN A 646 32.71 1.82 1.33
CA ASN A 646 33.03 1.49 2.73
C ASN A 646 31.86 0.75 3.40
N ASP A 647 32.12 0.02 4.49
CA ASP A 647 31.09 -0.66 5.28
C ASP A 647 30.14 0.36 5.94
N GLY A 648 28.84 0.06 5.94
CA GLY A 648 27.84 0.78 6.76
C GLY A 648 27.32 2.13 6.26
N ASN A 649 27.70 2.63 5.07
CA ASN A 649 27.32 3.98 4.64
C ASN A 649 26.32 4.02 3.46
N LYS A 650 25.20 4.74 3.65
CA LYS A 650 24.08 4.91 2.71
C LYS A 650 24.31 6.00 1.64
N ASP A 651 25.40 6.76 1.71
CA ASP A 651 25.56 8.01 0.94
C ASP A 651 26.86 8.15 0.11
N GLY A 652 27.43 7.04 -0.38
CA GLY A 652 28.48 7.10 -1.42
C GLY A 652 29.86 7.66 -0.99
N SER A 653 30.17 7.71 0.32
CA SER A 653 31.51 8.07 0.80
C SER A 653 32.55 6.99 0.45
N ARG A 654 33.74 7.43 0.01
CA ARG A 654 34.85 6.57 -0.43
C ARG A 654 36.14 7.06 0.22
N PHE A 655 36.59 6.47 1.32
CA PHE A 655 37.84 6.88 2.00
C PHE A 655 38.62 5.69 2.58
N PHE A 656 39.92 5.86 2.79
CA PHE A 656 40.78 4.86 3.42
C PHE A 656 40.93 5.20 4.90
N CYS A 657 40.82 4.19 5.76
CA CYS A 657 41.15 4.30 7.17
C CYS A 657 41.90 3.04 7.60
N PHE A 658 43.21 3.15 7.82
CA PHE A 658 44.09 2.03 8.15
C PHE A 658 45.02 2.39 9.30
N SER A 659 45.24 1.45 10.22
CA SER A 659 46.24 1.60 11.29
C SER A 659 47.61 1.07 10.90
N GLU A 660 47.68 0.08 10.00
CA GLU A 660 48.96 -0.43 9.51
C GLU A 660 48.77 -1.07 8.13
N LEU A 661 49.79 -0.96 7.28
CA LEU A 661 49.85 -1.59 5.97
C LEU A 661 51.26 -2.17 5.75
N LYS A 662 51.33 -3.50 5.64
CA LYS A 662 52.55 -4.22 5.25
C LYS A 662 52.36 -4.92 3.92
N VAL A 663 53.44 -5.06 3.16
CA VAL A 663 53.43 -5.68 1.84
C VAL A 663 54.47 -6.79 1.80
N PHE A 664 54.04 -8.00 1.45
CA PHE A 664 54.86 -9.20 1.44
C PHE A 664 54.85 -9.86 0.07
N VAL A 665 55.95 -10.55 -0.26
CA VAL A 665 56.09 -11.42 -1.42
C VAL A 665 56.21 -12.87 -0.94
N GLY A 666 55.53 -13.80 -1.61
CA GLY A 666 55.63 -15.22 -1.31
C GLY A 666 54.65 -15.76 -0.26
N ALA A 667 53.50 -15.11 -0.03
CA ALA A 667 52.41 -15.71 0.74
C ALA A 667 51.94 -17.02 0.10
N ARG A 668 51.49 -17.97 0.93
CA ARG A 668 51.10 -19.32 0.48
C ARG A 668 49.75 -19.68 1.05
N LEU A 669 49.04 -20.60 0.40
CA LEU A 669 47.86 -21.21 0.98
C LEU A 669 48.23 -21.90 2.30
N THR A 670 47.43 -21.70 3.36
CA THR A 670 47.59 -22.46 4.60
C THR A 670 47.48 -23.94 4.29
N ALA A 671 48.34 -24.76 4.90
CA ALA A 671 48.33 -26.20 4.65
C ALA A 671 47.01 -26.90 5.06
N THR A 672 46.14 -26.19 5.78
CA THR A 672 44.85 -26.64 6.30
C THR A 672 43.66 -26.09 5.52
N CYS A 673 43.83 -25.20 4.53
CA CYS A 673 42.70 -24.79 3.70
C CYS A 673 42.43 -25.82 2.61
N GLN A 674 41.18 -25.89 2.15
CA GLN A 674 40.77 -26.92 1.20
C GLN A 674 41.52 -26.78 -0.14
N ALA A 675 41.73 -25.56 -0.64
CA ALA A 675 42.47 -25.30 -1.87
C ALA A 675 43.91 -25.85 -1.81
N SER A 676 44.57 -25.85 -0.65
CA SER A 676 45.92 -26.41 -0.50
C SER A 676 45.96 -27.94 -0.67
N THR A 677 44.83 -28.61 -0.45
CA THR A 677 44.68 -30.07 -0.53
C THR A 677 44.14 -30.56 -1.88
N MET A 678 43.65 -29.65 -2.71
CA MET A 678 43.14 -29.94 -4.06
C MET A 678 44.28 -30.22 -5.05
N GLU A 679 43.96 -30.80 -6.20
CA GLU A 679 44.92 -30.92 -7.29
C GLU A 679 45.37 -29.51 -7.73
N LYS A 680 46.68 -29.26 -7.64
CA LYS A 680 47.29 -27.96 -7.93
C LYS A 680 46.83 -27.35 -9.27
N THR A 681 46.68 -28.18 -10.30
CA THR A 681 46.23 -27.77 -11.65
C THR A 681 44.80 -27.21 -11.65
N VAL A 682 43.89 -27.76 -10.84
CA VAL A 682 42.50 -27.27 -10.71
C VAL A 682 42.49 -25.88 -10.10
N VAL A 683 43.26 -25.68 -9.03
CA VAL A 683 43.37 -24.40 -8.32
C VAL A 683 44.03 -23.33 -9.19
N GLU A 684 45.16 -23.66 -9.85
CA GLU A 684 45.85 -22.72 -10.74
C GLU A 684 44.99 -22.32 -11.95
N ASN A 685 44.29 -23.28 -12.58
CA ASN A 685 43.39 -22.99 -13.70
C ASN A 685 42.21 -22.11 -13.27
N PHE A 686 41.65 -22.36 -12.08
CA PHE A 686 40.61 -21.53 -11.50
C PHE A 686 41.08 -20.09 -11.26
N LEU A 687 42.20 -19.90 -10.57
CA LEU A 687 42.76 -18.58 -10.29
C LEU A 687 43.11 -17.82 -11.56
N ALA A 688 43.66 -18.50 -12.58
CA ALA A 688 43.97 -17.90 -13.88
C ALA A 688 42.71 -17.46 -14.64
N ALA A 689 41.67 -18.30 -14.69
CA ALA A 689 40.41 -17.97 -15.35
C ALA A 689 39.67 -16.83 -14.62
N TYR A 690 39.68 -16.86 -13.29
CA TYR A 690 39.13 -15.81 -12.44
C TYR A 690 39.85 -14.48 -12.63
N SER A 691 41.18 -14.47 -12.59
CA SER A 691 41.99 -13.27 -12.85
C SER A 691 41.73 -12.73 -14.27
N ASN A 692 41.65 -13.60 -15.28
CA ASN A 692 41.40 -13.16 -16.65
C ASN A 692 40.00 -12.56 -16.84
N ALA A 693 38.97 -13.11 -16.21
CA ALA A 693 37.62 -12.54 -16.22
C ALA A 693 37.58 -11.16 -15.56
N ASN A 694 38.27 -10.98 -14.42
CA ASN A 694 38.32 -9.71 -13.71
C ASN A 694 38.90 -8.54 -14.53
N LYS A 695 39.71 -8.80 -15.57
CA LYS A 695 40.21 -7.75 -16.47
C LYS A 695 39.11 -6.97 -17.18
N TYR A 696 37.95 -7.59 -17.40
CA TYR A 696 36.82 -7.01 -18.14
C TYR A 696 35.67 -6.55 -17.21
N ALA A 697 35.93 -6.41 -15.91
CA ALA A 697 34.95 -5.96 -14.93
C ALA A 697 34.73 -4.42 -14.94
N ASP A 698 35.43 -3.67 -15.80
CA ASP A 698 35.46 -2.21 -15.85
C ASP A 698 35.42 -1.70 -17.30
N VAL A 699 36.00 -0.53 -17.64
CA VAL A 699 35.97 0.09 -18.99
C VAL A 699 36.31 -0.91 -20.09
N VAL A 700 35.29 -1.31 -20.84
CA VAL A 700 35.36 -2.19 -22.00
C VAL A 700 34.82 -1.47 -23.22
N THR A 701 35.31 -1.87 -24.38
CA THR A 701 34.88 -1.37 -25.68
C THR A 701 34.27 -2.50 -26.49
N VAL A 702 33.59 -2.18 -27.58
CA VAL A 702 33.01 -3.18 -28.48
C VAL A 702 34.08 -4.13 -29.05
N ASP A 703 35.34 -3.71 -29.11
CA ASP A 703 36.46 -4.55 -29.56
C ASP A 703 36.80 -5.67 -28.57
N ASP A 704 36.42 -5.55 -27.29
CA ASP A 704 36.70 -6.53 -26.23
C ASP A 704 35.67 -7.67 -26.17
N LEU A 705 34.58 -7.58 -26.96
CA LEU A 705 33.39 -8.41 -26.80
C LEU A 705 33.64 -9.92 -27.00
N ASP A 706 34.47 -10.31 -27.96
CA ASP A 706 34.84 -11.71 -28.20
C ASP A 706 35.77 -12.27 -27.11
N ASP A 707 36.67 -11.44 -26.59
CA ASP A 707 37.56 -11.80 -25.49
C ASP A 707 36.79 -11.99 -24.18
N MET A 708 35.81 -11.12 -23.91
CA MET A 708 34.89 -11.24 -22.77
C MET A 708 34.08 -12.54 -22.80
N LYS A 709 33.54 -12.92 -23.97
CA LYS A 709 32.81 -14.19 -24.14
C LYS A 709 33.72 -15.38 -23.82
N THR A 710 34.96 -15.31 -24.27
CA THR A 710 35.97 -16.34 -24.00
C THR A 710 36.32 -16.39 -22.51
N ALA A 711 36.50 -15.23 -21.87
CA ALA A 711 36.78 -15.14 -20.44
C ALA A 711 35.65 -15.71 -19.57
N LEU A 712 34.38 -15.39 -19.88
CA LEU A 712 33.21 -15.93 -19.18
C LEU A 712 33.12 -17.46 -19.33
N SER A 713 33.32 -17.97 -20.55
CA SER A 713 33.32 -19.41 -20.83
C SER A 713 34.42 -20.14 -20.04
N ASN A 714 35.63 -19.60 -20.05
CA ASN A 714 36.77 -20.17 -19.32
C ASN A 714 36.55 -20.13 -17.79
N LEU A 715 36.01 -19.04 -17.26
CA LEU A 715 35.64 -18.91 -15.85
C LEU A 715 34.61 -19.99 -15.46
N ASN A 716 33.56 -20.16 -16.26
CA ASN A 716 32.53 -21.16 -16.02
C ASN A 716 33.10 -22.59 -16.01
N ALA A 717 33.96 -22.92 -16.98
CA ALA A 717 34.58 -24.24 -17.05
C ALA A 717 35.52 -24.50 -15.86
N ALA A 718 36.34 -23.52 -15.49
CA ALA A 718 37.28 -23.65 -14.39
C ALA A 718 36.57 -23.72 -13.03
N PHE A 719 35.52 -22.93 -12.84
CA PHE A 719 34.68 -22.98 -11.64
C PHE A 719 33.95 -24.32 -11.52
N ALA A 720 33.41 -24.88 -12.60
CA ALA A 720 32.78 -26.21 -12.55
C ALA A 720 33.78 -27.31 -12.17
N ALA A 721 35.02 -27.24 -12.66
CA ALA A 721 36.08 -28.18 -12.25
C ALA A 721 36.46 -28.00 -10.77
N PHE A 722 36.53 -26.77 -10.29
CA PHE A 722 36.76 -26.45 -8.88
C PHE A 722 35.64 -26.98 -7.98
N GLN A 723 34.38 -26.73 -8.35
CA GLN A 723 33.20 -27.22 -7.64
C GLN A 723 33.14 -28.74 -7.55
N GLY A 724 33.67 -29.47 -8.55
CA GLY A 724 33.72 -30.92 -8.53
C GLY A 724 34.58 -31.51 -7.41
N VAL A 725 35.47 -30.72 -6.80
CA VAL A 725 36.36 -31.12 -5.70
C VAL A 725 36.19 -30.28 -4.43
N PHE A 726 35.45 -29.17 -4.51
CA PHE A 726 35.13 -28.30 -3.38
C PHE A 726 33.99 -28.89 -2.54
N ALA A 727 34.13 -28.81 -1.22
CA ALA A 727 33.06 -29.13 -0.27
C ALA A 727 32.77 -27.89 0.57
N ASP A 728 31.53 -27.40 0.51
CA ASP A 728 31.09 -26.20 1.21
C ASP A 728 30.82 -26.51 2.69
N PRO A 729 31.63 -25.98 3.63
CA PRO A 729 31.48 -26.25 5.05
C PRO A 729 30.40 -25.40 5.73
N SER A 730 29.73 -24.48 5.04
CA SER A 730 28.88 -23.45 5.66
C SER A 730 27.79 -24.03 6.57
N ALA A 731 27.13 -25.11 6.14
CA ALA A 731 26.10 -25.77 6.95
C ALA A 731 26.67 -26.39 8.24
N LEU A 732 27.87 -26.99 8.16
CA LEU A 732 28.56 -27.55 9.32
C LEU A 732 29.04 -26.44 10.26
N THR A 733 29.60 -25.36 9.73
CA THR A 733 30.01 -24.19 10.52
C THR A 733 28.84 -23.61 11.32
N ASN A 734 27.67 -23.48 10.69
CA ASN A 734 26.46 -23.02 11.38
C ASN A 734 26.00 -24.00 12.46
N ALA A 735 25.98 -25.31 12.16
CA ALA A 735 25.61 -26.34 13.14
C ALA A 735 26.58 -26.39 14.33
N LEU A 736 27.89 -26.21 14.09
CA LEU A 736 28.89 -26.10 15.15
C LEU A 736 28.67 -24.88 16.05
N ALA A 737 28.31 -23.73 15.46
CA ALA A 737 28.02 -22.51 16.22
C ALA A 737 26.76 -22.69 17.09
N GLU A 738 25.70 -23.26 16.53
CA GLU A 738 24.46 -23.59 17.26
C GLU A 738 24.72 -24.56 18.41
N ALA A 739 25.42 -25.67 18.14
CA ALA A 739 25.75 -26.66 19.16
C ALA A 739 26.60 -26.09 20.29
N ARG A 740 27.60 -25.25 19.98
CA ARG A 740 28.41 -24.58 21.00
C ARG A 740 27.58 -23.66 21.88
N ASN A 741 26.67 -22.88 21.29
CA ASN A 741 25.77 -22.04 22.04
C ASN A 741 24.86 -22.86 22.99
N ILE A 742 24.38 -24.02 22.56
CA ILE A 742 23.60 -24.93 23.42
C ILE A 742 24.47 -25.47 24.57
N LEU A 743 25.69 -25.93 24.27
CA LEU A 743 26.61 -26.48 25.26
C LEU A 743 27.04 -25.44 26.30
N ASP A 744 27.34 -24.22 25.88
CA ASP A 744 27.74 -23.12 26.76
C ASP A 744 26.62 -22.70 27.74
N ASN A 745 25.35 -22.96 27.38
CA ASN A 745 24.17 -22.61 28.18
C ASN A 745 23.44 -23.82 28.78
N TYR A 746 24.04 -25.02 28.71
CA TYR A 746 23.48 -26.25 29.27
C TYR A 746 23.49 -26.19 30.81
N LEU A 747 22.31 -26.31 31.42
CA LEU A 747 22.15 -26.49 32.86
C LEU A 747 21.17 -27.64 33.14
N GLU A 748 21.59 -28.58 33.99
CA GLU A 748 20.73 -29.63 34.53
C GLU A 748 19.95 -29.11 35.76
N GLY A 749 18.72 -29.58 35.96
CA GLY A 749 17.92 -29.16 37.10
C GLY A 749 16.82 -30.13 37.52
N ASN A 750 16.34 -29.97 38.76
CA ASN A 750 15.31 -30.81 39.38
C ASN A 750 13.90 -30.48 38.87
N GLY A 751 13.63 -30.66 37.58
CA GLY A 751 12.27 -30.52 37.02
C GLY A 751 11.77 -29.08 36.83
N GLN A 752 12.67 -28.09 36.84
CA GLN A 752 12.31 -26.70 36.50
C GLN A 752 12.22 -26.53 34.98
N VAL A 753 11.17 -25.84 34.51
CA VAL A 753 10.96 -25.55 33.08
C VAL A 753 12.14 -24.79 32.47
N GLY A 754 12.54 -25.17 31.26
CA GLY A 754 13.67 -24.59 30.53
C GLY A 754 15.05 -25.15 30.92
N LEU A 755 15.12 -26.07 31.88
CA LEU A 755 16.33 -26.84 32.19
C LEU A 755 16.27 -28.23 31.56
N TYR A 756 17.44 -28.84 31.36
CA TYR A 756 17.54 -30.21 30.84
C TYR A 756 17.30 -31.22 31.95
N ASP A 757 16.48 -32.24 31.66
CA ASP A 757 16.37 -33.44 32.47
C ASP A 757 17.70 -34.18 32.40
N GLY A 758 18.39 -34.32 33.55
CA GLY A 758 19.70 -34.97 33.66
C GLY A 758 19.74 -36.46 33.27
N SER A 759 18.65 -37.00 32.70
CA SER A 759 18.58 -38.32 32.08
C SER A 759 19.44 -38.43 30.82
N VAL A 760 19.76 -37.31 30.14
CA VAL A 760 20.65 -37.26 28.97
C VAL A 760 21.74 -36.21 29.19
N MET A 761 22.99 -36.69 29.26
CA MET A 761 24.16 -35.81 29.31
C MET A 761 24.53 -35.30 27.92
N PRO A 762 25.08 -34.08 27.77
CA PRO A 762 25.43 -33.48 26.48
C PRO A 762 26.66 -34.11 25.81
N LYS A 763 27.21 -35.20 26.36
CA LYS A 763 28.49 -35.78 25.95
C LYS A 763 28.54 -36.19 24.47
N ASP A 764 27.47 -36.77 23.95
CA ASP A 764 27.42 -37.16 22.54
C ASP A 764 27.41 -35.94 21.59
N LEU A 765 26.84 -34.82 22.04
CA LEU A 765 26.89 -33.54 21.31
C LEU A 765 28.29 -32.95 21.37
N GLU A 766 28.95 -32.94 22.54
CA GLU A 766 30.35 -32.52 22.68
C GLU A 766 31.27 -33.31 21.74
N ASP A 767 31.13 -34.63 21.70
CA ASP A 767 31.93 -35.52 20.84
C ASP A 767 31.67 -35.25 19.34
N ALA A 768 30.40 -34.99 18.97
CA ALA A 768 30.04 -34.60 17.60
C ALA A 768 30.61 -33.23 17.20
N VAL A 769 30.59 -32.25 18.11
CA VAL A 769 31.18 -30.92 17.91
C VAL A 769 32.69 -31.01 17.75
N GLU A 770 33.37 -31.79 18.59
CA GLU A 770 34.82 -32.01 18.48
C GLU A 770 35.18 -32.67 17.15
N ALA A 771 34.47 -33.72 16.76
CA ALA A 771 34.69 -34.41 15.48
C ALA A 771 34.45 -33.49 14.26
N GLY A 772 33.39 -32.68 14.28
CA GLY A 772 33.09 -31.72 13.23
C GLY A 772 34.14 -30.61 13.13
N ALA A 773 34.61 -30.09 14.27
CA ALA A 773 35.68 -29.09 14.30
C ALA A 773 37.03 -29.65 13.80
N GLN A 774 37.36 -30.89 14.17
CA GLN A 774 38.56 -31.59 13.68
C GLN A 774 38.50 -31.86 12.17
N LEU A 775 37.31 -32.21 11.65
CA LEU A 775 37.11 -32.39 10.20
C LEU A 775 37.47 -31.11 9.43
N LEU A 776 36.94 -29.96 9.88
CA LEU A 776 37.21 -28.66 9.24
C LEU A 776 38.69 -28.25 9.38
N ALA A 777 39.28 -28.42 10.56
CA ALA A 777 40.69 -28.10 10.80
C ALA A 777 41.66 -28.93 9.95
N GLY A 778 41.23 -30.11 9.47
CA GLY A 778 42.03 -30.97 8.60
C GLY A 778 42.15 -30.51 7.15
N GLY A 779 41.28 -29.61 6.68
CA GLY A 779 41.30 -29.05 5.31
C GLY A 779 40.91 -30.00 4.18
N SER A 780 41.14 -31.30 4.34
CA SER A 780 40.82 -32.34 3.36
C SER A 780 39.54 -33.08 3.75
N TYR A 781 38.40 -32.60 3.26
CA TYR A 781 37.09 -33.18 3.51
C TYR A 781 36.20 -33.14 2.25
N THR A 782 35.28 -34.10 2.16
CA THR A 782 34.30 -34.22 1.07
C THR A 782 32.94 -33.67 1.50
N GLN A 783 32.08 -33.27 0.56
CA GLN A 783 30.71 -32.81 0.88
C GLN A 783 29.94 -33.85 1.70
N GLU A 784 30.05 -35.14 1.38
CA GLU A 784 29.42 -36.23 2.12
C GLU A 784 29.85 -36.26 3.60
N ALA A 785 31.11 -35.96 3.90
CA ALA A 785 31.64 -35.94 5.27
C ALA A 785 31.13 -34.71 6.04
N VAL A 786 31.06 -33.56 5.38
CA VAL A 786 30.48 -32.32 5.93
C VAL A 786 28.99 -32.51 6.24
N ASP A 787 28.24 -33.08 5.30
CA ASP A 787 26.81 -33.36 5.44
C ASP A 787 26.55 -34.36 6.56
N ALA A 788 27.35 -35.44 6.64
CA ALA A 788 27.25 -36.44 7.70
C ALA A 788 27.55 -35.85 9.09
N ALA A 789 28.59 -35.02 9.22
CA ALA A 789 28.92 -34.34 10.48
C ALA A 789 27.80 -33.35 10.88
N THR A 790 27.27 -32.59 9.91
CA THR A 790 26.16 -31.66 10.12
C THR A 790 24.91 -32.39 10.62
N ALA A 791 24.53 -33.48 9.95
CA ALA A 791 23.38 -34.29 10.34
C ALA A 791 23.55 -34.93 11.73
N LYS A 792 24.77 -35.38 12.06
CA LYS A 792 25.06 -35.93 13.39
C LYS A 792 24.91 -34.87 14.48
N ILE A 793 25.45 -33.67 14.30
CA ILE A 793 25.31 -32.57 15.26
C ILE A 793 23.83 -32.23 15.45
N LYS A 794 23.07 -32.03 14.36
CA LYS A 794 21.63 -31.73 14.44
C LYS A 794 20.83 -32.81 15.17
N SER A 795 21.10 -34.08 14.87
CA SER A 795 20.44 -35.19 15.56
C SER A 795 20.74 -35.23 17.06
N GLU A 796 21.95 -34.85 17.49
CA GLU A 796 22.28 -34.78 18.92
C GLU A 796 21.69 -33.53 19.60
N ILE A 797 21.59 -32.41 18.89
CA ILE A 797 20.83 -31.22 19.34
C ILE A 797 19.36 -31.61 19.57
N ASP A 798 18.70 -32.24 18.60
CA ASP A 798 17.29 -32.64 18.71
C ASP A 798 17.07 -33.59 19.90
N ARG A 799 17.98 -34.56 20.08
CA ARG A 799 17.93 -35.52 21.18
C ARG A 799 18.09 -34.85 22.54
N LEU A 800 19.01 -33.88 22.65
CA LEU A 800 19.23 -33.14 23.89
C LEU A 800 18.04 -32.20 24.18
N ASN A 801 17.56 -31.45 23.19
CA ASN A 801 16.40 -30.57 23.32
C ASN A 801 15.12 -31.32 23.71
N ALA A 802 14.96 -32.58 23.29
CA ALA A 802 13.84 -33.43 23.72
C ALA A 802 13.81 -33.75 25.22
N THR A 803 14.91 -33.48 25.94
CA THR A 803 14.99 -33.64 27.41
C THR A 803 14.75 -32.35 28.17
N VAL A 804 14.53 -31.22 27.48
CA VAL A 804 14.19 -29.98 28.16
C VAL A 804 12.84 -30.13 28.84
N VAL A 805 12.79 -29.75 30.11
CA VAL A 805 11.56 -29.75 30.89
C VAL A 805 10.65 -28.63 30.36
N MET A 806 9.49 -29.03 29.84
CA MET A 806 8.41 -28.13 29.40
C MET A 806 7.35 -28.01 30.52
N PRO A 807 6.55 -26.93 30.57
CA PRO A 807 5.49 -26.84 31.57
C PRO A 807 4.45 -27.94 31.36
N GLU A 808 4.11 -28.64 32.44
CA GLU A 808 2.97 -29.54 32.47
C GLU A 808 1.65 -28.77 32.33
N ALA A 809 0.75 -29.28 31.49
CA ALA A 809 -0.55 -28.68 31.26
C ALA A 809 -1.39 -28.60 32.55
N ASN A 810 -2.15 -27.52 32.70
CA ASN A 810 -3.03 -27.19 33.82
C ASN A 810 -2.37 -26.98 35.20
N LYS A 811 -1.06 -27.16 35.32
CA LYS A 811 -0.32 -26.72 36.49
C LYS A 811 -0.13 -25.19 36.49
N TRP A 812 0.06 -24.65 37.69
CA TRP A 812 0.25 -23.21 37.90
C TRP A 812 1.73 -22.87 38.00
N TYR A 813 2.10 -21.75 37.40
CA TYR A 813 3.46 -21.24 37.32
C TYR A 813 3.50 -19.72 37.55
N GLN A 814 4.66 -19.22 37.93
CA GLN A 814 5.01 -17.80 37.89
C GLN A 814 6.03 -17.54 36.80
N PHE A 815 5.96 -16.36 36.17
CA PHE A 815 7.03 -15.87 35.30
C PHE A 815 7.94 -14.94 36.09
N GLN A 816 9.24 -15.18 36.01
CA GLN A 816 10.27 -14.45 36.74
C GLN A 816 11.36 -13.95 35.81
N PHE A 817 11.85 -12.73 36.05
CA PHE A 817 13.07 -12.23 35.43
C PHE A 817 14.32 -12.76 36.13
N ALA A 818 15.46 -12.69 35.45
CA ALA A 818 16.75 -12.97 36.06
C ALA A 818 17.03 -12.01 37.23
N ASN A 819 17.72 -12.49 38.27
CA ASN A 819 18.27 -11.63 39.32
C ASN A 819 19.68 -11.11 38.95
N ALA A 820 20.28 -10.18 39.71
CA ALA A 820 21.60 -9.63 39.33
C ALA A 820 22.72 -10.67 39.32
N ASP A 821 22.71 -11.65 40.23
CA ASP A 821 23.72 -12.70 40.26
C ASP A 821 23.65 -13.54 38.98
N GLU A 822 22.43 -13.84 38.51
CA GLU A 822 22.18 -14.56 37.26
C GLU A 822 22.58 -13.72 36.03
N TYR A 823 22.23 -12.43 35.97
CA TYR A 823 22.67 -11.55 34.89
C TYR A 823 24.21 -11.45 34.83
N THR A 824 24.86 -11.35 35.98
CA THR A 824 26.32 -11.30 36.10
C THR A 824 26.94 -12.61 35.63
N ALA A 825 26.37 -13.76 36.01
CA ALA A 825 26.84 -15.07 35.59
C ALA A 825 26.71 -15.29 34.06
N LEU A 826 25.74 -14.62 33.44
CA LEU A 826 25.55 -14.61 31.97
C LEU A 826 26.44 -13.60 31.24
N GLY A 827 27.34 -12.90 31.95
CA GLY A 827 28.35 -12.02 31.36
C GLY A 827 27.91 -10.57 31.10
N TYR A 828 26.77 -10.15 31.66
CA TYR A 828 26.26 -8.78 31.52
C TYR A 828 26.76 -7.88 32.66
N THR A 829 27.23 -6.67 32.33
CA THR A 829 27.78 -5.75 33.33
C THR A 829 26.70 -4.83 33.93
N GLU A 830 26.86 -4.49 35.21
CA GLU A 830 26.01 -3.53 35.93
C GLU A 830 26.03 -2.17 35.21
N GLY A 831 24.92 -1.79 34.57
CA GLY A 831 24.80 -0.56 33.79
C GLY A 831 24.53 -0.76 32.28
N GLU A 832 24.69 -1.98 31.76
CA GLU A 832 24.23 -2.34 30.42
C GLU A 832 22.71 -2.62 30.42
N GLY A 833 21.92 -1.53 30.45
CA GLY A 833 20.54 -1.47 29.94
C GLY A 833 19.42 -2.28 30.62
N LEU A 834 19.67 -3.14 31.60
CA LEU A 834 18.65 -4.03 32.18
C LEU A 834 18.62 -4.13 33.71
N ILE A 835 19.73 -3.93 34.41
CA ILE A 835 19.82 -4.20 35.86
C ILE A 835 19.14 -3.11 36.72
N GLY A 836 18.90 -1.92 36.17
CA GLY A 836 18.52 -0.76 36.99
C GLY A 836 17.04 -0.58 37.34
N ARG A 837 16.10 -1.23 36.64
CA ARG A 837 14.68 -0.82 36.73
C ARG A 837 13.64 -1.86 36.28
N VAL A 838 13.82 -3.16 36.53
CA VAL A 838 12.73 -4.12 36.28
C VAL A 838 11.80 -4.09 37.49
N ALA A 839 10.85 -3.16 37.47
CA ALA A 839 9.75 -3.16 38.42
C ALA A 839 8.84 -4.39 38.16
N SER A 840 8.05 -4.86 39.13
CA SER A 840 7.00 -5.85 38.86
C SER A 840 6.06 -5.21 37.87
N VAL A 841 5.94 -5.81 36.71
CA VAL A 841 5.08 -5.29 35.66
C VAL A 841 3.73 -5.96 35.81
N ALA A 842 2.72 -5.15 36.07
CA ALA A 842 1.32 -5.52 36.00
C ALA A 842 0.81 -5.32 34.57
N ILE A 843 0.12 -6.31 33.99
CA ILE A 843 -0.77 -6.08 32.85
C ILE A 843 -2.13 -5.63 33.39
N ASN A 844 -2.84 -4.72 32.74
CA ASN A 844 -4.21 -4.36 33.15
C ASN A 844 -5.22 -5.44 32.73
N ALA A 845 -6.02 -5.92 33.69
CA ALA A 845 -7.31 -6.56 33.42
C ALA A 845 -8.38 -5.46 33.21
N TYR A 846 -9.14 -5.55 32.11
CA TYR A 846 -10.17 -4.55 31.78
C TYR A 846 -11.26 -4.49 32.87
N ALA A 847 -11.65 -3.27 33.28
CA ALA A 847 -12.97 -3.03 33.86
C ALA A 847 -13.90 -2.56 32.72
N PRO A 848 -15.09 -3.15 32.56
CA PRO A 848 -16.07 -2.66 31.59
C PRO A 848 -16.50 -1.24 31.94
N THR A 849 -16.64 -0.38 30.93
CA THR A 849 -17.35 0.90 31.06
C THR A 849 -18.84 0.69 30.79
N GLU A 850 -19.69 1.59 31.31
CA GLU A 850 -21.16 1.54 31.24
C GLU A 850 -21.76 1.31 29.84
N ASP A 851 -21.01 1.55 28.76
CA ASP A 851 -21.50 1.44 27.37
C ASP A 851 -20.87 0.28 26.55
N GLY A 852 -20.14 -0.64 27.19
CA GLY A 852 -19.58 -1.81 26.50
C GLY A 852 -18.51 -1.53 25.42
N ILE A 853 -18.00 -0.29 25.31
CA ILE A 853 -16.88 0.07 24.43
C ILE A 853 -15.58 0.15 25.24
N PRO A 854 -14.52 -0.60 24.89
CA PRO A 854 -13.25 -0.61 25.63
C PRO A 854 -12.53 0.75 25.60
N GLY A 855 -12.42 1.43 26.74
CA GLY A 855 -11.56 2.60 26.95
C GLY A 855 -10.30 2.21 27.76
N MET A 856 -9.12 2.60 27.28
CA MET A 856 -7.84 2.42 27.98
C MET A 856 -7.81 3.23 29.30
N VAL A 857 -7.53 2.58 30.43
CA VAL A 857 -7.13 3.28 31.67
C VAL A 857 -5.61 3.27 31.76
N GLU A 858 -4.99 4.46 31.64
CA GLU A 858 -3.56 4.66 31.87
C GLU A 858 -3.21 4.44 33.35
N PHE A 859 -2.20 3.63 33.64
CA PHE A 859 -1.61 3.54 34.98
C PHE A 859 -0.09 3.78 34.92
N TYR A 860 0.38 4.64 35.82
CA TYR A 860 1.77 5.05 35.97
C TYR A 860 2.46 4.19 37.05
N PRO A 861 3.61 3.54 36.78
CA PRO A 861 4.39 2.93 37.85
C PRO A 861 5.01 4.03 38.73
N TYR A 862 4.80 3.97 40.04
CA TYR A 862 5.54 4.79 41.01
C TYR A 862 6.97 4.24 41.16
N GLU A 863 7.96 5.13 41.23
CA GLU A 863 9.40 4.81 41.25
C GLU A 863 9.91 4.07 42.51
N ASP A 864 9.06 3.77 43.49
CA ASP A 864 9.50 3.29 44.80
C ASP A 864 9.22 1.80 45.04
N GLU A 865 10.26 1.00 44.72
CA GLU A 865 10.59 -0.36 45.21
C GLU A 865 9.89 -1.60 44.59
N ILE A 866 10.33 -2.02 43.39
CA ILE A 866 10.34 -3.44 43.00
C ILE A 866 11.74 -3.85 42.47
N ARG A 867 12.17 -5.08 42.79
CA ARG A 867 13.57 -5.56 42.80
C ARG A 867 13.81 -6.71 41.82
N GLU A 868 15.08 -6.98 41.53
CA GLU A 868 15.59 -8.18 40.85
C GLU A 868 14.88 -9.48 41.26
N GLY A 869 14.61 -10.38 40.29
CA GLY A 869 13.82 -11.59 40.53
C GLY A 869 12.31 -11.35 40.68
N ALA A 870 11.81 -10.21 40.20
CA ALA A 870 10.39 -9.88 40.26
C ALA A 870 9.51 -10.92 39.53
N ASN A 871 8.39 -11.26 40.17
CA ASN A 871 7.32 -12.01 39.53
C ASN A 871 6.51 -11.11 38.59
N PHE A 872 5.97 -11.73 37.56
CA PHE A 872 4.98 -11.16 36.68
C PHE A 872 3.57 -11.17 37.31
N TYR A 873 2.78 -10.09 37.19
CA TYR A 873 1.42 -9.98 37.74
C TYR A 873 0.40 -9.51 36.70
N SER A 874 -0.86 -9.89 36.88
CA SER A 874 -1.98 -9.51 36.01
C SER A 874 -2.78 -8.28 36.43
N ALA A 875 -2.35 -7.62 37.50
CA ALA A 875 -2.76 -6.29 37.95
C ALA A 875 -1.76 -5.84 39.02
N ASP A 876 -1.76 -4.57 39.40
CA ASP A 876 -0.87 -4.06 40.45
C ASP A 876 -1.22 -4.74 41.80
N PRO A 877 -0.28 -5.51 42.41
CA PRO A 877 -0.53 -6.16 43.68
C PRO A 877 -0.68 -5.17 44.86
N ALA A 878 -0.28 -3.91 44.71
CA ALA A 878 -0.52 -2.86 45.70
C ALA A 878 -1.99 -2.40 45.74
N ASP A 879 -2.66 -2.40 44.58
CA ASP A 879 -4.09 -2.05 44.46
C ASP A 879 -4.99 -3.21 44.89
N LEU A 880 -4.57 -4.45 44.57
CA LEU A 880 -5.25 -5.68 44.95
C LEU A 880 -4.24 -6.70 45.47
N PRO A 881 -4.03 -6.82 46.80
CA PRO A 881 -3.09 -7.78 47.37
C PRO A 881 -3.61 -9.22 47.26
N ASN A 882 -3.54 -9.76 46.04
CA ASN A 882 -3.89 -11.14 45.70
C ASN A 882 -2.67 -11.80 45.00
N PRO A 883 -1.99 -12.77 45.64
CA PRO A 883 -0.84 -13.44 45.03
C PRO A 883 -1.21 -14.21 43.76
N GLU A 884 -2.48 -14.59 43.59
CA GLU A 884 -2.98 -15.30 42.41
C GLU A 884 -2.95 -14.45 41.13
N LEU A 885 -2.78 -13.13 41.24
CA LEU A 885 -2.50 -12.25 40.10
C LEU A 885 -1.19 -12.65 39.39
N SER A 886 -0.27 -13.33 40.06
CA SER A 886 0.98 -13.82 39.46
C SER A 886 0.93 -15.26 38.96
N TYR A 887 -0.20 -15.96 39.10
CA TYR A 887 -0.29 -17.38 38.79
C TYR A 887 -0.87 -17.60 37.41
N PHE A 888 -0.10 -18.28 36.57
CA PHE A 888 -0.42 -18.59 35.18
C PHE A 888 -0.43 -20.09 34.97
N ARG A 889 -1.46 -20.61 34.29
CA ARG A 889 -1.45 -22.01 33.85
C ARG A 889 -1.32 -22.11 32.35
N PHE A 890 -0.66 -23.16 31.91
CA PHE A 890 -0.52 -23.51 30.50
C PHE A 890 -1.60 -24.53 30.13
N ILE A 891 -2.50 -24.15 29.23
CA ILE A 891 -3.51 -25.04 28.66
C ILE A 891 -2.97 -25.51 27.30
N ALA A 892 -2.68 -26.81 27.19
CA ALA A 892 -2.12 -27.37 25.95
C ALA A 892 -3.13 -27.28 24.81
N VAL A 893 -2.68 -26.79 23.66
CA VAL A 893 -3.43 -26.72 22.40
C VAL A 893 -2.64 -27.46 21.33
N GLY A 894 -2.92 -28.75 21.17
CA GLY A 894 -2.11 -29.65 20.33
C GLY A 894 -0.79 -30.04 21.00
N ASP A 895 0.23 -30.34 20.18
CA ASP A 895 1.48 -30.99 20.65
C ASP A 895 2.56 -30.00 21.12
N SER A 896 2.50 -28.72 20.71
CA SER A 896 3.59 -27.75 20.94
C SER A 896 3.16 -26.35 21.38
N ALA A 897 1.86 -26.06 21.43
CA ALA A 897 1.34 -24.74 21.72
C ALA A 897 0.52 -24.71 23.01
N TYR A 898 0.53 -23.54 23.66
CA TYR A 898 -0.18 -23.33 24.92
C TYR A 898 -1.00 -22.04 24.88
N ALA A 899 -2.22 -22.09 25.38
CA ALA A 899 -2.94 -20.89 25.84
C ALA A 899 -2.55 -20.62 27.29
N ILE A 900 -2.29 -19.36 27.63
CA ILE A 900 -1.82 -18.98 28.98
C ILE A 900 -2.92 -18.21 29.69
N GLN A 901 -3.42 -18.76 30.80
CA GLN A 901 -4.51 -18.17 31.58
C GLN A 901 -4.02 -17.69 32.94
N ASN A 902 -4.48 -16.52 33.36
CA ASN A 902 -4.27 -16.02 34.72
C ASN A 902 -5.33 -16.54 35.70
N LYS A 903 -4.89 -16.85 36.93
CA LYS A 903 -5.77 -17.41 37.96
C LYS A 903 -6.79 -16.42 38.53
N ALA A 904 -6.33 -15.22 38.89
CA ALA A 904 -7.12 -14.23 39.61
C ALA A 904 -8.16 -13.53 38.74
N THR A 905 -7.92 -13.45 37.43
CA THR A 905 -8.85 -12.80 36.49
C THR A 905 -9.68 -13.80 35.69
N GLY A 906 -9.22 -15.05 35.56
CA GLY A 906 -9.80 -16.04 34.66
C GLY A 906 -9.57 -15.74 33.16
N LEU A 907 -8.85 -14.67 32.82
CA LEU A 907 -8.59 -14.22 31.45
C LEU A 907 -7.25 -14.74 30.92
N PHE A 908 -7.07 -14.66 29.60
CA PHE A 908 -5.90 -15.15 28.87
C PHE A 908 -4.99 -14.02 28.40
N ILE A 909 -3.71 -14.37 28.21
CA ILE A 909 -2.81 -13.55 27.39
C ILE A 909 -3.25 -13.73 25.92
N PRO A 910 -3.59 -12.64 25.21
CA PRO A 910 -4.06 -12.72 23.83
C PRO A 910 -2.88 -12.81 22.88
N TYR A 911 -3.18 -12.99 21.60
CA TYR A 911 -2.21 -12.88 20.53
C TYR A 911 -1.55 -11.48 20.49
N LEU A 912 -0.23 -11.44 20.35
CA LEU A 912 0.58 -10.22 20.37
C LEU A 912 1.09 -9.83 18.97
N PRO A 913 0.52 -8.80 18.32
CA PRO A 913 1.07 -8.23 17.10
C PRO A 913 2.33 -7.41 17.38
N TRP A 914 3.08 -7.06 16.33
CA TRP A 914 4.35 -6.32 16.48
C TRP A 914 4.12 -4.97 17.15
N SER A 915 4.85 -4.71 18.24
CA SER A 915 4.69 -3.53 19.09
C SER A 915 3.29 -3.35 19.72
N GLY A 916 2.41 -4.35 19.60
CA GLY A 916 1.08 -4.32 20.18
C GLY A 916 1.12 -4.55 21.68
N MET A 917 0.35 -3.76 22.43
CA MET A 917 0.22 -3.89 23.88
C MET A 917 -0.52 -5.18 24.27
N ALA A 918 -0.01 -5.88 25.27
CA ALA A 918 -0.67 -7.05 25.86
C ALA A 918 -1.76 -6.60 26.85
N HIS A 919 -2.97 -7.13 26.70
CA HIS A 919 -4.11 -6.91 27.59
C HIS A 919 -4.75 -8.25 27.91
N PHE A 920 -5.24 -8.49 29.12
CA PHE A 920 -5.97 -9.74 29.37
C PHE A 920 -7.34 -9.75 28.65
N SER A 921 -7.64 -10.84 27.97
CA SER A 921 -8.89 -11.02 27.21
C SER A 921 -9.50 -12.40 27.44
N ALA A 922 -10.78 -12.55 27.11
CA ALA A 922 -11.39 -13.87 26.97
C ALA A 922 -10.84 -14.63 25.76
N ASP A 923 -10.26 -13.93 24.78
CA ASP A 923 -9.55 -14.47 23.61
C ASP A 923 -8.13 -14.95 23.96
N PRO A 924 -7.84 -16.26 23.92
CA PRO A 924 -6.49 -16.74 24.13
C PRO A 924 -5.61 -16.59 22.89
N GLY A 925 -4.38 -16.12 23.09
CA GLY A 925 -3.27 -16.33 22.16
C GLY A 925 -2.67 -17.72 22.33
N LEU A 926 -2.00 -18.20 21.28
CA LEU A 926 -1.15 -19.40 21.36
C LEU A 926 0.29 -19.00 21.61
N PHE A 927 0.97 -19.74 22.48
CA PHE A 927 2.35 -19.51 22.81
C PHE A 927 3.18 -20.77 22.62
N HIS A 928 4.24 -20.67 21.83
CA HIS A 928 5.34 -21.61 21.85
C HIS A 928 6.38 -21.15 22.89
N ILE A 929 7.02 -22.11 23.52
CA ILE A 929 8.03 -21.87 24.54
C ILE A 929 9.38 -22.20 23.92
N ASP A 930 10.18 -21.17 23.66
CA ASP A 930 11.53 -21.37 23.13
C ASP A 930 12.53 -21.31 24.27
N VAL A 931 13.35 -22.34 24.39
CA VAL A 931 14.30 -22.49 25.49
C VAL A 931 15.59 -21.76 25.09
N LEU A 932 16.00 -20.80 25.90
CA LEU A 932 17.20 -20.00 25.63
C LEU A 932 18.45 -20.55 26.32
N GLY A 933 18.27 -21.50 27.24
CA GLY A 933 19.32 -22.02 28.12
C GLY A 933 19.34 -21.32 29.48
N ALA A 934 20.18 -21.83 30.39
CA ALA A 934 20.26 -21.39 31.79
C ALA A 934 18.91 -21.36 32.57
N GLY A 935 17.89 -22.10 32.11
CA GLY A 935 16.55 -22.14 32.70
C GLY A 935 15.63 -20.99 32.28
N PHE A 936 16.02 -20.20 31.28
CA PHE A 936 15.21 -19.14 30.69
C PHE A 936 14.54 -19.60 29.40
N CYS A 937 13.33 -19.10 29.17
CA CYS A 937 12.57 -19.30 27.96
C CYS A 937 12.04 -17.97 27.41
N THR A 938 11.70 -17.92 26.13
CA THR A 938 10.78 -16.92 25.58
C THR A 938 9.41 -17.53 25.33
N LEU A 939 8.38 -16.68 25.36
CA LEU A 939 7.00 -17.05 25.02
C LEU A 939 6.63 -16.43 23.69
N SER A 940 6.76 -17.20 22.60
CA SER A 940 6.52 -16.78 21.22
C SER A 940 5.04 -16.87 20.86
N SER A 941 4.43 -15.75 20.50
CA SER A 941 3.00 -15.60 20.27
C SER A 941 2.58 -15.96 18.84
N TYR A 942 1.49 -16.71 18.74
CA TYR A 942 0.79 -17.16 17.52
C TYR A 942 -0.72 -16.98 17.68
N SER A 943 -1.41 -16.83 16.55
CA SER A 943 -2.86 -16.76 16.48
C SER A 943 -3.49 -18.13 16.74
N LEU A 944 -4.51 -18.19 17.60
CA LEU A 944 -5.28 -19.42 17.88
C LEU A 944 -6.01 -19.97 16.65
N TYR A 945 -6.44 -19.08 15.77
CA TYR A 945 -7.38 -19.41 14.70
C TYR A 945 -6.71 -20.07 13.50
N ASP A 946 -5.51 -19.62 13.15
CA ASP A 946 -4.76 -20.08 11.97
C ASP A 946 -3.32 -20.49 12.27
N GLY A 947 -2.86 -20.38 13.53
CA GLY A 947 -1.50 -20.73 13.93
C GLY A 947 -0.43 -19.78 13.37
N THR A 948 -0.81 -18.64 12.79
CA THR A 948 0.15 -17.70 12.19
C THR A 948 0.73 -16.73 13.22
N CYS A 949 1.91 -16.17 12.95
CA CYS A 949 2.51 -15.11 13.76
C CYS A 949 2.78 -13.84 12.96
N TYR A 950 2.68 -12.69 13.64
CA TYR A 950 2.86 -11.35 13.07
C TYR A 950 4.35 -11.10 12.83
N GLY A 951 4.85 -11.48 11.65
CA GLY A 951 6.27 -11.39 11.31
C GLY A 951 6.80 -12.49 10.38
N GLY A 952 5.95 -13.43 9.96
CA GLY A 952 6.39 -14.57 9.14
C GLY A 952 7.18 -15.56 9.99
N ASN A 953 8.45 -15.82 9.68
CA ASN A 953 9.26 -16.83 10.38
C ASN A 953 9.79 -16.40 11.75
N ASN A 954 9.59 -15.15 12.16
CA ASN A 954 10.09 -14.63 13.45
C ASN A 954 8.90 -14.21 14.33
N PRO A 955 8.40 -15.09 15.21
CA PRO A 955 7.23 -14.80 16.04
C PRO A 955 7.55 -13.69 17.06
N ASN A 956 6.57 -12.87 17.42
CA ASN A 956 6.77 -11.90 18.48
C ASN A 956 6.81 -12.63 19.82
N THR A 957 7.83 -12.37 20.62
CA THR A 957 7.89 -12.86 21.99
C THR A 957 7.18 -11.90 22.93
N LEU A 958 6.69 -12.45 24.04
CA LEU A 958 6.24 -11.68 25.18
C LEU A 958 7.41 -10.82 25.68
N HIS A 959 7.35 -9.51 25.43
CA HIS A 959 8.44 -8.58 25.66
C HIS A 959 8.02 -7.43 26.55
N PHE A 960 8.93 -6.98 27.41
CA PHE A 960 8.69 -5.84 28.28
C PHE A 960 9.38 -4.59 27.71
N SER A 961 8.63 -3.52 27.44
CA SER A 961 9.17 -2.27 26.86
C SER A 961 9.16 -1.12 27.86
N ASN A 962 10.03 -0.13 27.64
CA ASN A 962 9.99 1.19 28.30
C ASN A 962 10.20 2.26 27.21
N PRO A 963 9.14 2.72 26.52
CA PRO A 963 9.31 3.61 25.37
C PRO A 963 9.62 5.06 25.77
N ALA A 964 9.14 5.54 26.92
CA ALA A 964 9.44 6.87 27.46
C ALA A 964 8.67 7.11 28.78
N GLN A 965 9.10 6.51 29.90
CA GLN A 965 8.64 6.77 31.29
C GLN A 965 7.61 5.80 31.90
N TRP A 966 7.21 4.73 31.22
CA TRP A 966 6.30 3.72 31.77
C TRP A 966 6.63 2.33 31.22
N TYR A 967 6.39 1.29 32.04
CA TYR A 967 6.66 -0.11 31.72
C TYR A 967 5.40 -0.78 31.21
N GLU A 968 5.53 -1.53 30.13
CA GLU A 968 4.40 -2.21 29.50
C GLU A 968 4.85 -3.50 28.82
N MET A 969 3.89 -4.40 28.61
CA MET A 969 4.12 -5.65 27.87
C MET A 969 3.62 -5.54 26.46
N ARG A 970 4.43 -6.04 25.52
CA ARG A 970 4.18 -5.97 24.10
C ARG A 970 4.68 -7.20 23.37
N GLY A 971 4.22 -7.39 22.14
CA GLY A 971 4.88 -8.29 21.20
C GLY A 971 6.16 -7.66 20.64
N TRP A 972 7.31 -8.31 20.81
CA TRP A 972 8.57 -7.89 20.18
C TRP A 972 9.42 -9.11 19.77
N PRO A 973 10.04 -9.13 18.58
CA PRO A 973 10.76 -10.29 18.09
C PRO A 973 12.20 -10.37 18.66
N ASP A 974 12.33 -10.53 19.97
CA ASP A 974 13.62 -10.74 20.65
C ASP A 974 13.66 -12.11 21.32
N HIS A 975 14.58 -12.95 20.84
CA HIS A 975 14.78 -14.35 21.25
C HIS A 975 16.13 -14.56 21.93
N ARG A 976 16.73 -13.51 22.48
CA ARG A 976 18.07 -13.59 23.09
C ARG A 976 17.96 -13.72 24.59
N LEU A 977 18.91 -14.47 25.16
CA LEU A 977 19.12 -14.58 26.59
C LEU A 977 19.34 -13.20 27.23
N ALA A 978 18.97 -13.05 28.50
CA ALA A 978 19.15 -11.83 29.28
C ALA A 978 18.53 -10.57 28.65
N THR A 979 17.48 -10.72 27.84
CA THR A 979 16.69 -9.61 27.31
C THR A 979 15.41 -9.42 28.12
N LYS A 980 14.65 -8.37 27.77
CA LYS A 980 13.30 -8.15 28.29
C LYS A 980 12.27 -9.15 27.74
N SER A 981 12.68 -10.20 27.04
CA SER A 981 11.81 -11.30 26.60
C SER A 981 12.15 -12.64 27.29
N ALA A 982 13.28 -12.72 28.00
CA ALA A 982 13.76 -13.95 28.63
C ALA A 982 13.17 -14.10 30.04
N LEU A 983 12.43 -15.19 30.26
CA LEU A 983 11.67 -15.44 31.48
C LEU A 983 11.95 -16.85 32.04
N LYS A 984 12.03 -16.96 33.36
CA LYS A 984 11.92 -18.23 34.07
C LYS A 984 10.47 -18.58 34.29
N ILE A 985 10.12 -19.85 34.10
CA ILE A 985 8.79 -20.39 34.38
C ILE A 985 8.93 -21.32 35.59
N VAL A 986 8.35 -20.92 36.73
CA VAL A 986 8.56 -21.58 38.03
C VAL A 986 7.23 -22.14 38.54
N GLU A 987 7.17 -23.45 38.79
CA GLU A 987 5.97 -24.12 39.32
C GLU A 987 5.60 -23.59 40.72
N VAL A 988 4.31 -23.43 40.99
CA VAL A 988 3.78 -23.10 42.32
C VAL A 988 2.95 -24.26 42.89
N ALA A 989 3.09 -24.54 44.18
CA ALA A 989 2.33 -25.60 44.87
C ALA A 989 0.87 -25.15 45.10
N GLU A 990 -0.11 -25.89 44.53
CA GLU A 990 -1.59 -25.73 44.56
C GLU A 990 -2.23 -25.14 45.84
N GLY A 991 -3.47 -24.60 45.86
CA GLY A 991 -4.57 -24.58 44.89
C GLY A 991 -5.81 -23.89 45.50
N GLY A 992 -6.60 -23.25 44.65
CA GLY A 992 -7.85 -22.55 44.97
C GLY A 992 -8.63 -22.35 43.68
N ASP A 993 -9.94 -22.12 43.76
CA ASP A 993 -10.80 -22.02 42.57
C ASP A 993 -10.37 -20.85 41.66
N ILE A 994 -10.54 -21.03 40.35
CA ILE A 994 -10.31 -19.96 39.37
C ILE A 994 -11.39 -18.90 39.59
N ALA A 995 -11.01 -17.62 39.58
CA ALA A 995 -12.00 -16.56 39.63
C ALA A 995 -12.97 -16.70 38.43
N PRO A 996 -14.29 -16.67 38.66
CA PRO A 996 -15.23 -16.79 37.56
C PRO A 996 -15.12 -15.57 36.64
N LEU A 997 -15.30 -15.81 35.34
CA LEU A 997 -15.47 -14.72 34.38
C LEU A 997 -16.78 -14.00 34.71
N ARG A 998 -16.75 -12.67 34.79
CA ARG A 998 -17.95 -11.86 35.07
C ARG A 998 -18.43 -11.11 33.83
N ARG A 999 -19.75 -11.06 33.62
CA ARG A 999 -20.38 -10.25 32.57
C ARG A 999 -21.64 -9.58 33.11
N ASP A 1000 -21.74 -8.28 32.89
CA ASP A 1000 -22.96 -7.54 33.19
C ASP A 1000 -23.99 -7.84 32.09
N LEU A 1001 -25.10 -8.46 32.50
CA LEU A 1001 -26.27 -8.76 31.67
C LEU A 1001 -27.46 -8.08 32.34
N ASN A 1002 -28.35 -7.47 31.56
CA ASN A 1002 -29.56 -6.90 32.13
C ASN A 1002 -30.47 -8.02 32.65
N GLU A 1003 -31.17 -7.74 33.76
CA GLU A 1003 -32.11 -8.67 34.39
C GLU A 1003 -33.24 -9.04 33.41
N ASP A 1004 -33.58 -10.32 33.35
CA ASP A 1004 -34.61 -10.92 32.49
C ASP A 1004 -34.38 -10.78 30.96
N GLU A 1005 -33.21 -10.28 30.54
CA GLU A 1005 -32.83 -10.14 29.13
C GLU A 1005 -32.06 -11.36 28.60
N ALA A 1006 -32.39 -11.82 27.39
CA ALA A 1006 -31.78 -12.97 26.71
C ALA A 1006 -30.63 -12.60 25.76
N TYR A 1007 -29.44 -13.15 26.00
CA TYR A 1007 -28.21 -12.90 25.25
C TYR A 1007 -27.69 -14.18 24.59
N ALA A 1008 -27.33 -14.12 23.31
CA ALA A 1008 -26.75 -15.25 22.59
C ALA A 1008 -25.22 -15.19 22.62
N ALA A 1009 -24.54 -16.19 23.19
CA ALA A 1009 -23.10 -16.16 23.43
C ALA A 1009 -22.40 -17.48 23.07
N VAL A 1010 -21.09 -17.41 22.86
CA VAL A 1010 -20.21 -18.58 22.70
C VAL A 1010 -18.86 -18.32 23.37
N PHE A 1011 -18.27 -19.34 23.99
CA PHE A 1011 -17.00 -19.24 24.72
C PHE A 1011 -15.94 -20.17 24.12
N ASN A 1012 -14.68 -19.73 24.10
CA ASN A 1012 -13.56 -20.56 23.65
C ASN A 1012 -13.26 -21.71 24.60
N LEU A 1013 -13.68 -21.61 25.87
CA LEU A 1013 -13.57 -22.69 26.85
C LEU A 1013 -14.93 -23.25 27.23
N ASP A 1014 -14.90 -24.46 27.76
CA ASP A 1014 -16.06 -25.03 28.43
C ASP A 1014 -16.41 -24.21 29.68
N VAL A 1015 -17.71 -23.96 29.88
CA VAL A 1015 -18.25 -23.39 31.11
C VAL A 1015 -18.76 -24.54 31.97
N THR A 1016 -18.16 -24.69 33.15
CA THR A 1016 -18.43 -25.79 34.08
C THR A 1016 -19.50 -25.46 35.11
N SER A 1017 -19.81 -24.17 35.32
CA SER A 1017 -20.97 -23.73 36.10
C SER A 1017 -21.34 -22.27 35.78
N PHE A 1018 -22.61 -21.95 35.98
CA PHE A 1018 -23.22 -20.63 35.84
C PHE A 1018 -23.72 -20.13 37.20
N GLN A 1019 -23.54 -18.84 37.51
CA GLN A 1019 -24.16 -18.18 38.67
C GLN A 1019 -24.74 -16.82 38.27
N ASN A 1020 -25.87 -16.44 38.87
CA ASN A 1020 -26.62 -15.21 38.56
C ASN A 1020 -27.01 -15.07 37.07
N VAL A 1021 -27.08 -16.18 36.35
CA VAL A 1021 -27.49 -16.27 34.96
C VAL A 1021 -28.07 -17.66 34.72
N GLU A 1022 -29.16 -17.73 33.98
CA GLU A 1022 -29.70 -18.99 33.50
C GLU A 1022 -29.22 -19.23 32.07
N ALA A 1023 -28.70 -20.43 31.79
CA ALA A 1023 -28.15 -20.77 30.49
C ALA A 1023 -29.00 -21.83 29.80
N TYR A 1024 -29.18 -21.69 28.50
CA TYR A 1024 -30.07 -22.52 27.71
C TYR A 1024 -29.41 -22.96 26.39
N THR A 1025 -29.74 -24.17 25.97
CA THR A 1025 -29.55 -24.63 24.58
C THR A 1025 -30.86 -24.55 23.81
N VAL A 1026 -30.76 -24.47 22.48
CA VAL A 1026 -31.94 -24.57 21.60
C VAL A 1026 -32.43 -26.01 21.54
N ALA A 1027 -33.70 -26.22 21.91
CA ALA A 1027 -34.39 -27.49 21.77
C ALA A 1027 -34.95 -27.66 20.35
N GLY A 1028 -35.55 -26.60 19.78
CA GLY A 1028 -36.09 -26.57 18.42
C GLY A 1028 -37.10 -25.43 18.21
N GLU A 1029 -37.91 -25.52 17.15
CA GLU A 1029 -38.94 -24.51 16.82
C GLU A 1029 -40.37 -25.09 16.84
N TYR A 1030 -41.36 -24.23 17.07
CA TYR A 1030 -42.78 -24.54 16.84
C TYR A 1030 -43.55 -23.27 16.45
N GLU A 1031 -44.76 -23.45 15.90
CA GLU A 1031 -45.65 -22.35 15.52
C GLU A 1031 -46.93 -22.43 16.38
N ASP A 1032 -47.35 -21.30 16.96
CA ASP A 1032 -48.61 -21.17 17.68
C ASP A 1032 -49.26 -19.80 17.39
N ASP A 1033 -50.57 -19.81 17.12
CA ASP A 1033 -51.39 -18.63 16.77
C ASP A 1033 -50.79 -17.68 15.69
N GLY A 1034 -50.05 -18.25 14.72
CA GLY A 1034 -49.41 -17.49 13.64
C GLY A 1034 -48.05 -16.88 14.00
N PHE A 1035 -47.51 -17.18 15.18
CA PHE A 1035 -46.17 -16.78 15.59
C PHE A 1035 -45.22 -17.98 15.66
N HIS A 1036 -43.96 -17.75 15.31
CA HIS A 1036 -42.89 -18.73 15.44
C HIS A 1036 -42.20 -18.58 16.79
N TYR A 1037 -41.97 -19.70 17.48
CA TYR A 1037 -41.32 -19.76 18.78
C TYR A 1037 -40.08 -20.66 18.73
N ILE A 1038 -39.01 -20.23 19.39
CA ILE A 1038 -37.82 -21.04 19.64
C ILE A 1038 -37.93 -21.61 21.05
N GLY A 1039 -37.98 -22.93 21.16
CA GLY A 1039 -37.97 -23.64 22.43
C GLY A 1039 -36.55 -23.75 23.00
N LEU A 1040 -36.40 -23.37 24.26
CA LEU A 1040 -35.14 -23.40 25.01
C LEU A 1040 -35.18 -24.48 26.09
N LYS A 1041 -34.02 -25.09 26.34
CA LYS A 1041 -33.83 -26.08 27.40
C LYS A 1041 -32.65 -25.68 28.28
N GLU A 1042 -32.87 -25.66 29.58
CA GLU A 1042 -31.87 -25.23 30.55
C GLU A 1042 -30.64 -26.15 30.55
N ILE A 1043 -29.45 -25.57 30.73
CA ILE A 1043 -28.17 -26.27 30.81
C ILE A 1043 -27.37 -25.82 32.04
N GLU A 1044 -26.74 -26.78 32.72
CA GLU A 1044 -25.85 -26.49 33.88
C GLU A 1044 -24.38 -26.31 33.47
N THR A 1045 -24.01 -26.76 32.26
CA THR A 1045 -22.65 -26.70 31.70
C THR A 1045 -22.70 -26.45 30.21
N LEU A 1046 -21.69 -25.78 29.65
CA LEU A 1046 -21.56 -25.51 28.21
C LEU A 1046 -20.21 -26.00 27.68
N PRO A 1047 -20.16 -26.93 26.71
CA PRO A 1047 -18.88 -27.33 26.12
C PRO A 1047 -18.22 -26.20 25.30
N ALA A 1048 -16.89 -26.24 25.19
CA ALA A 1048 -16.11 -25.24 24.45
C ALA A 1048 -16.57 -25.07 23.00
N GLY A 1049 -16.74 -23.84 22.54
CA GLY A 1049 -17.15 -23.50 21.17
C GLY A 1049 -18.60 -23.81 20.83
N ILE A 1050 -19.40 -24.29 21.79
CA ILE A 1050 -20.84 -24.49 21.61
C ILE A 1050 -21.57 -23.19 22.00
N PRO A 1051 -22.48 -22.67 21.16
CA PRO A 1051 -23.24 -21.48 21.49
C PRO A 1051 -24.41 -21.78 22.45
N ALA A 1052 -24.77 -20.79 23.27
CA ALA A 1052 -25.88 -20.86 24.23
C ALA A 1052 -26.67 -19.53 24.28
N ILE A 1053 -27.88 -19.59 24.84
CA ILE A 1053 -28.68 -18.43 25.21
C ILE A 1053 -28.56 -18.23 26.73
N LEU A 1054 -28.29 -17.01 27.17
CA LEU A 1054 -28.09 -16.62 28.56
C LEU A 1054 -29.19 -15.64 28.96
N ILE A 1055 -29.88 -15.87 30.07
CA ILE A 1055 -30.88 -14.95 30.62
C ILE A 1055 -30.29 -14.33 31.88
N GLY A 1056 -30.14 -13.00 31.88
CA GLY A 1056 -29.51 -12.26 32.98
C GLY A 1056 -30.33 -12.28 34.26
N GLY A 1057 -29.67 -12.44 35.41
CA GLY A 1057 -30.28 -12.28 36.72
C GLY A 1057 -30.14 -10.87 37.29
N SER A 1058 -30.55 -10.67 38.54
CA SER A 1058 -30.47 -9.37 39.24
C SER A 1058 -29.05 -8.91 39.59
N ASP A 1059 -28.06 -9.79 39.48
CA ASP A 1059 -26.64 -9.55 39.77
C ASP A 1059 -25.79 -9.94 38.55
N ALA A 1060 -24.54 -9.47 38.48
CA ALA A 1060 -23.62 -9.79 37.38
C ALA A 1060 -23.45 -11.32 37.20
N ALA A 1061 -23.53 -11.78 35.95
CA ALA A 1061 -23.40 -13.17 35.57
C ALA A 1061 -21.96 -13.66 35.80
N GLU A 1062 -21.80 -14.82 36.44
CA GLU A 1062 -20.51 -15.43 36.70
C GLU A 1062 -20.37 -16.79 36.00
N PHE A 1063 -19.26 -17.02 35.29
CA PHE A 1063 -18.98 -18.23 34.53
C PHE A 1063 -17.69 -18.89 35.03
N THR A 1064 -17.76 -20.14 35.50
CA THR A 1064 -16.55 -20.90 35.85
C THR A 1064 -15.99 -21.62 34.62
N LEU A 1065 -14.85 -21.15 34.11
CA LEU A 1065 -14.21 -21.70 32.91
C LEU A 1065 -13.44 -23.00 33.22
N GLY A 1066 -13.58 -23.99 32.33
CA GLY A 1066 -12.89 -25.26 32.38
C GLY A 1066 -11.48 -25.20 31.78
N SER A 1067 -11.06 -26.26 31.09
CA SER A 1067 -9.72 -26.38 30.49
C SER A 1067 -9.73 -26.88 29.05
N ASN A 1068 -10.91 -27.16 28.48
CA ASN A 1068 -11.04 -27.57 27.09
C ASN A 1068 -11.16 -26.32 26.25
N ILE A 1069 -10.32 -26.18 25.22
CA ILE A 1069 -10.32 -25.01 24.34
C ILE A 1069 -10.75 -25.38 22.93
N ALA A 1070 -11.67 -24.61 22.36
CA ALA A 1070 -12.09 -24.69 20.98
C ALA A 1070 -11.44 -23.55 20.19
N ASN A 1071 -10.81 -23.88 19.06
CA ASN A 1071 -10.27 -22.90 18.12
C ASN A 1071 -11.31 -22.44 17.07
N GLN A 1072 -12.50 -23.06 17.07
CA GLN A 1072 -13.62 -22.71 16.20
C GLN A 1072 -14.93 -22.82 16.96
N ALA A 1073 -15.80 -21.85 16.75
CA ALA A 1073 -17.18 -21.92 17.21
C ALA A 1073 -17.97 -22.88 16.32
N THR A 1074 -19.01 -23.47 16.89
CA THR A 1074 -19.85 -24.48 16.24
C THR A 1074 -21.29 -24.00 16.14
N HIS A 1075 -22.18 -24.90 15.73
CA HIS A 1075 -23.62 -24.64 15.71
C HIS A 1075 -24.36 -25.76 16.45
N GLN A 1076 -25.47 -25.39 17.09
CA GLN A 1076 -26.36 -26.32 17.77
C GLN A 1076 -27.81 -25.93 17.48
N ASN A 1077 -28.54 -26.84 16.81
CA ASN A 1077 -29.97 -26.72 16.50
C ASN A 1077 -30.37 -25.33 15.96
N GLY A 1078 -29.63 -24.82 14.96
CA GLY A 1078 -29.91 -23.54 14.31
C GLY A 1078 -29.25 -22.32 14.95
N LEU A 1079 -28.75 -22.42 16.20
CA LEU A 1079 -27.91 -21.39 16.82
C LEU A 1079 -26.45 -21.59 16.40
N VAL A 1080 -25.82 -20.55 15.87
CA VAL A 1080 -24.46 -20.55 15.32
C VAL A 1080 -23.60 -19.57 16.12
N GLY A 1081 -22.46 -20.04 16.66
CA GLY A 1081 -21.51 -19.18 17.37
C GLY A 1081 -20.45 -18.60 16.43
N THR A 1082 -19.92 -17.43 16.79
CA THR A 1082 -18.70 -16.88 16.18
C THR A 1082 -17.71 -16.36 17.22
N PHE A 1083 -16.41 -16.60 17.01
CA PHE A 1083 -15.33 -16.02 17.83
C PHE A 1083 -14.79 -14.69 17.27
N SER A 1084 -15.08 -14.37 16.01
CA SER A 1084 -14.70 -13.10 15.40
C SER A 1084 -15.93 -12.26 15.04
N ALA A 1085 -15.77 -10.95 14.91
CA ALA A 1085 -16.83 -10.11 14.36
C ALA A 1085 -17.09 -10.48 12.90
N LEU A 1086 -18.36 -10.59 12.51
CA LEU A 1086 -18.80 -10.97 11.18
C LEU A 1086 -19.70 -9.88 10.59
N THR A 1087 -19.59 -9.64 9.29
CA THR A 1087 -20.55 -8.82 8.54
C THR A 1087 -21.34 -9.70 7.58
N LEU A 1088 -22.66 -9.73 7.73
CA LEU A 1088 -23.61 -10.50 6.92
C LEU A 1088 -23.97 -9.71 5.65
N THR A 1089 -24.04 -10.38 4.50
CA THR A 1089 -24.44 -9.75 3.23
C THR A 1089 -25.95 -9.53 3.15
N VAL A 1090 -26.36 -8.51 2.39
CA VAL A 1090 -27.75 -8.00 2.34
C VAL A 1090 -28.79 -9.01 1.83
N SER A 1091 -28.37 -10.13 1.23
CA SER A 1091 -29.27 -11.18 0.71
C SER A 1091 -29.67 -12.23 1.74
N ASP A 1092 -28.98 -12.30 2.88
CA ASP A 1092 -29.07 -13.42 3.82
C ASP A 1092 -29.37 -12.89 5.23
N HIS A 1093 -30.54 -13.19 5.77
CA HIS A 1093 -30.97 -12.67 7.07
C HIS A 1093 -30.59 -13.64 8.20
N ALA A 1094 -29.81 -13.19 9.19
CA ALA A 1094 -29.67 -13.87 10.48
C ALA A 1094 -30.51 -13.17 11.55
N ALA A 1095 -31.09 -13.93 12.48
CA ALA A 1095 -31.74 -13.33 13.65
C ALA A 1095 -30.74 -13.22 14.81
N VAL A 1096 -30.54 -12.00 15.28
CA VAL A 1096 -29.79 -11.69 16.51
C VAL A 1096 -30.81 -11.28 17.57
N LEU A 1097 -30.57 -11.64 18.84
CA LEU A 1097 -31.41 -11.18 19.94
C LEU A 1097 -31.24 -9.67 20.12
N GLY A 1098 -32.36 -8.94 20.15
CA GLY A 1098 -32.41 -7.50 20.38
C GLY A 1098 -33.59 -7.18 21.30
N PHE A 1099 -33.49 -6.07 22.03
CA PHE A 1099 -34.48 -5.67 23.04
C PHE A 1099 -35.18 -4.38 22.61
N ASP A 1100 -36.51 -4.35 22.75
CA ASP A 1100 -37.33 -3.15 22.64
C ASP A 1100 -37.85 -2.82 24.05
N GLU A 1101 -37.67 -1.57 24.50
CA GLU A 1101 -37.96 -1.13 25.87
C GLU A 1101 -39.48 -1.09 26.18
N GLU A 1102 -40.36 -1.29 25.19
CA GLU A 1102 -41.81 -1.06 25.33
C GLU A 1102 -42.69 -2.32 25.58
N GLU A 1103 -42.22 -3.56 25.40
CA GLU A 1103 -43.05 -4.77 25.63
C GLU A 1103 -42.37 -5.85 26.50
N PHE A 1104 -43.08 -6.29 27.55
CA PHE A 1104 -42.65 -7.17 28.64
C PHE A 1104 -42.58 -8.67 28.28
N GLU A 1105 -42.11 -9.02 27.08
CA GLU A 1105 -41.85 -10.42 26.66
C GLU A 1105 -40.57 -10.40 25.80
N PRO A 1106 -39.69 -11.44 25.84
CA PRO A 1106 -38.52 -11.46 24.97
C PRO A 1106 -38.95 -11.64 23.50
N ILE A 1107 -39.17 -10.53 22.81
CA ILE A 1107 -39.48 -10.47 21.38
C ILE A 1107 -38.16 -10.43 20.60
N VAL A 1108 -37.84 -11.50 19.87
CA VAL A 1108 -36.80 -11.41 18.82
C VAL A 1108 -37.41 -10.63 17.67
N THR A 1109 -37.05 -9.36 17.58
CA THR A 1109 -37.34 -8.60 16.36
C THR A 1109 -36.22 -8.87 15.36
N LEU A 1110 -36.57 -9.34 14.16
CA LEU A 1110 -35.66 -9.33 13.01
C LEU A 1110 -35.30 -7.87 12.72
N VAL A 1111 -34.25 -7.35 13.34
CA VAL A 1111 -33.75 -6.02 13.02
C VAL A 1111 -33.11 -6.13 11.63
N SER A 1112 -33.88 -5.80 10.60
CA SER A 1112 -33.46 -5.74 9.19
C SER A 1112 -32.38 -4.70 8.90
N LYS A 1113 -31.59 -4.29 9.90
CA LYS A 1113 -30.58 -3.25 9.82
C LYS A 1113 -29.22 -3.61 10.43
N SER A 1114 -29.07 -4.70 11.19
CA SER A 1114 -27.72 -5.09 11.63
C SER A 1114 -27.13 -6.12 10.67
N THR A 1115 -26.23 -5.66 9.82
CA THR A 1115 -25.33 -6.54 9.06
C THR A 1115 -24.15 -6.99 9.90
N ASP A 1116 -23.98 -6.59 11.17
CA ASP A 1116 -22.79 -6.90 11.97
C ASP A 1116 -23.11 -7.75 13.21
N VAL A 1117 -22.39 -8.87 13.36
CA VAL A 1117 -22.39 -9.72 14.56
C VAL A 1117 -21.05 -9.53 15.27
N SER A 1118 -21.06 -9.18 16.57
CA SER A 1118 -19.85 -9.03 17.39
C SER A 1118 -19.12 -10.36 17.62
N SER A 1119 -17.84 -10.30 18.00
CA SER A 1119 -17.11 -11.50 18.45
C SER A 1119 -17.77 -12.11 19.71
N HIS A 1120 -17.57 -13.42 19.93
CA HIS A 1120 -18.13 -14.21 21.04
C HIS A 1120 -19.66 -14.17 21.16
N THR A 1121 -20.34 -13.86 20.06
CA THR A 1121 -21.79 -13.75 19.98
C THR A 1121 -22.33 -14.92 19.16
N ALA A 1122 -23.55 -15.34 19.44
CA ALA A 1122 -24.24 -16.34 18.63
C ALA A 1122 -25.47 -15.74 17.92
N TYR A 1123 -25.87 -16.36 16.81
CA TYR A 1123 -26.98 -15.91 15.98
C TYR A 1123 -27.77 -17.10 15.43
N PHE A 1124 -29.03 -16.89 15.06
CA PHE A 1124 -29.89 -17.96 14.56
C PHE A 1124 -29.88 -18.06 13.04
N THR A 1125 -29.99 -19.30 12.54
CA THR A 1125 -30.10 -19.66 11.13
C THR A 1125 -31.23 -20.67 10.90
N ALA A 1126 -31.89 -20.57 9.74
CA ALA A 1126 -33.04 -21.39 9.39
C ALA A 1126 -32.72 -22.88 9.15
N GLU A 1127 -31.54 -23.18 8.58
CA GLU A 1127 -31.22 -24.54 8.12
C GLU A 1127 -31.07 -25.57 9.25
N GLY A 1128 -30.80 -25.10 10.48
CA GLY A 1128 -30.50 -25.97 11.62
C GLY A 1128 -31.64 -26.16 12.62
N LEU A 1129 -32.69 -25.35 12.55
CA LEU A 1129 -33.86 -25.47 13.44
C LEU A 1129 -34.67 -26.71 13.08
N LYS A 1130 -35.15 -27.43 14.10
CA LYS A 1130 -35.98 -28.63 13.93
C LYS A 1130 -37.27 -28.45 14.71
N THR A 1131 -38.38 -28.89 14.12
CA THR A 1131 -39.67 -28.89 14.82
C THR A 1131 -39.63 -29.83 16.03
N ILE A 1132 -40.02 -29.31 17.21
CA ILE A 1132 -40.11 -30.10 18.45
C ILE A 1132 -41.56 -30.23 18.93
N SER A 1133 -41.79 -31.17 19.86
CA SER A 1133 -43.07 -31.28 20.57
C SER A 1133 -43.08 -30.40 21.81
N PHE A 1134 -44.24 -29.82 22.14
CA PHE A 1134 -44.46 -28.84 23.22
C PHE A 1134 -44.05 -29.29 24.64
N GLU A 1135 -43.74 -30.58 24.85
CA GLU A 1135 -43.31 -31.12 26.16
C GLU A 1135 -41.78 -31.06 26.40
N GLU A 1136 -40.98 -30.61 25.43
CA GLU A 1136 -39.51 -30.68 25.47
C GLU A 1136 -38.79 -29.35 25.78
N ALA A 1137 -39.50 -28.24 25.96
CA ALA A 1137 -38.93 -26.90 26.21
C ALA A 1137 -39.30 -26.37 27.61
N ASP A 1138 -38.34 -25.71 28.26
CA ASP A 1138 -38.51 -25.05 29.57
C ASP A 1138 -38.98 -23.59 29.40
N PHE A 1139 -38.50 -22.92 28.35
CA PHE A 1139 -38.87 -21.55 27.96
C PHE A 1139 -39.08 -21.45 26.45
N SER A 1140 -39.78 -20.41 26.00
CA SER A 1140 -39.97 -20.11 24.57
C SER A 1140 -39.67 -18.65 24.29
N ILE A 1141 -38.87 -18.36 23.26
CA ILE A 1141 -38.65 -17.01 22.76
C ILE A 1141 -39.50 -16.78 21.50
N LEU A 1142 -40.23 -15.67 21.45
CA LEU A 1142 -41.13 -15.29 20.35
C LEU A 1142 -40.36 -14.65 19.18
N ILE A 1143 -40.72 -15.01 17.93
CA ILE A 1143 -40.31 -14.33 16.70
C ILE A 1143 -41.54 -13.64 16.09
N ALA A 1144 -41.52 -12.31 15.98
CA ALA A 1144 -42.60 -11.52 15.37
C ALA A 1144 -42.55 -11.56 13.83
N ASP A 1145 -43.68 -11.85 13.18
CA ASP A 1145 -43.82 -12.12 11.74
C ASP A 1145 -43.50 -10.91 10.82
N ASN A 1146 -42.47 -11.06 9.95
CA ASN A 1146 -42.49 -10.55 8.57
C ASN A 1146 -41.44 -11.18 7.63
N GLY A 1147 -41.03 -12.43 7.86
CA GLY A 1147 -40.13 -13.12 6.95
C GLY A 1147 -39.67 -14.48 7.45
N THR A 1148 -39.69 -15.48 6.57
CA THR A 1148 -39.05 -16.78 6.78
C THR A 1148 -37.58 -16.55 7.15
N LEU A 1149 -37.09 -17.12 8.26
CA LEU A 1149 -35.65 -17.27 8.46
C LEU A 1149 -35.11 -17.93 7.18
N THR A 1150 -34.20 -17.27 6.46
CA THR A 1150 -33.57 -17.86 5.27
C THR A 1150 -32.21 -18.43 5.63
N SER A 1151 -31.77 -19.46 4.90
CA SER A 1151 -30.43 -20.03 5.03
C SER A 1151 -29.36 -18.97 4.77
N VAL A 1152 -28.31 -18.89 5.61
CA VAL A 1152 -27.13 -18.05 5.31
C VAL A 1152 -26.26 -18.78 4.27
N GLN A 1153 -26.14 -18.23 3.06
CA GLN A 1153 -25.23 -18.70 2.01
C GLN A 1153 -24.09 -17.69 1.75
N GLY A 1154 -23.08 -17.72 2.61
CA GLY A 1154 -21.83 -16.99 2.40
C GLY A 1154 -21.52 -16.07 3.58
N ILE A 1155 -20.48 -16.44 4.33
CA ILE A 1155 -19.96 -15.64 5.44
C ILE A 1155 -18.72 -14.92 4.90
N ASP A 1156 -18.78 -13.59 4.77
CA ASP A 1156 -17.57 -12.78 4.66
C ASP A 1156 -17.11 -12.44 6.07
N ALA A 1157 -16.15 -13.23 6.58
CA ALA A 1157 -15.39 -12.82 7.75
C ALA A 1157 -14.71 -11.49 7.42
N ARG A 1158 -14.80 -10.48 8.31
CA ARG A 1158 -13.96 -9.28 8.18
C ARG A 1158 -12.51 -9.77 8.04
N PRO A 1159 -11.84 -9.59 6.88
CA PRO A 1159 -10.50 -10.08 6.73
C PRO A 1159 -9.59 -9.07 7.43
N ALA A 1160 -9.06 -9.45 8.59
CA ALA A 1160 -7.88 -8.80 9.13
C ALA A 1160 -6.59 -9.31 8.45
N ILE A 1161 -6.68 -10.15 7.40
CA ILE A 1161 -5.50 -10.71 6.72
C ILE A 1161 -5.73 -10.81 5.21
N CYS A 1162 -4.77 -10.26 4.48
CA CYS A 1162 -4.63 -10.31 3.03
C CYS A 1162 -4.28 -11.74 2.58
N HIS A 1163 -5.05 -12.35 1.67
CA HIS A 1163 -4.79 -13.71 1.17
C HIS A 1163 -4.42 -13.72 -0.31
N ASP A 1164 -3.53 -14.63 -0.70
CA ASP A 1164 -3.13 -14.81 -2.09
C ASP A 1164 -4.28 -15.36 -2.95
N VAL A 1165 -4.47 -14.75 -4.11
CA VAL A 1165 -5.45 -15.11 -5.14
C VAL A 1165 -4.72 -15.80 -6.28
N PHE A 1166 -5.23 -16.94 -6.71
CA PHE A 1166 -4.63 -17.73 -7.80
C PHE A 1166 -5.60 -17.84 -8.97
N ASN A 1167 -5.09 -17.91 -10.20
CA ASN A 1167 -5.91 -18.29 -11.36
C ASN A 1167 -6.14 -19.82 -11.38
N LEU A 1168 -6.99 -20.29 -12.29
CA LEU A 1168 -7.28 -21.74 -12.44
C LEU A 1168 -6.07 -22.58 -12.90
N ALA A 1169 -4.98 -21.94 -13.33
CA ALA A 1169 -3.71 -22.61 -13.63
C ALA A 1169 -2.77 -22.70 -12.41
N GLY A 1170 -3.20 -22.22 -11.24
CA GLY A 1170 -2.43 -22.27 -9.98
C GLY A 1170 -1.38 -21.17 -9.85
N GLN A 1171 -1.44 -20.13 -10.67
CA GLN A 1171 -0.52 -19.00 -10.62
C GLN A 1171 -1.10 -17.89 -9.75
N ARG A 1172 -0.29 -17.32 -8.85
CA ARG A 1172 -0.69 -16.19 -8.00
C ARG A 1172 -0.91 -14.96 -8.87
N VAL A 1173 -2.10 -14.36 -8.80
CA VAL A 1173 -2.55 -13.22 -9.62
C VAL A 1173 -2.89 -11.99 -8.80
N GLY A 1174 -2.81 -12.06 -7.48
CA GLY A 1174 -3.04 -10.92 -6.61
C GLY A 1174 -3.28 -11.36 -5.17
N SER A 1175 -3.88 -10.47 -4.40
CA SER A 1175 -4.36 -10.75 -3.05
C SER A 1175 -5.82 -10.32 -2.87
N THR A 1176 -6.44 -10.69 -1.77
CA THR A 1176 -7.85 -10.36 -1.51
C THR A 1176 -8.13 -8.85 -1.41
N ASP A 1177 -7.10 -8.02 -1.24
CA ASP A 1177 -7.23 -6.56 -1.22
C ASP A 1177 -7.26 -5.96 -2.64
N SER A 1178 -6.92 -6.76 -3.65
CA SER A 1178 -6.86 -6.35 -5.06
C SER A 1178 -7.97 -6.98 -5.91
N LEU A 1179 -9.02 -7.54 -5.29
CA LEU A 1179 -10.13 -8.20 -5.99
C LEU A 1179 -10.85 -7.31 -7.00
N GLN A 1180 -10.92 -6.00 -6.75
CA GLN A 1180 -11.55 -5.03 -7.66
C GLN A 1180 -10.75 -4.77 -8.95
N SER A 1181 -9.45 -5.14 -8.96
CA SER A 1181 -8.57 -5.00 -10.13
C SER A 1181 -8.47 -6.26 -11.00
N LEU A 1182 -9.08 -7.37 -10.57
CA LEU A 1182 -9.09 -8.61 -11.34
C LEU A 1182 -10.22 -8.60 -12.38
N ARG A 1183 -9.93 -9.13 -13.57
CA ARG A 1183 -10.94 -9.26 -14.64
C ARG A 1183 -12.02 -10.27 -14.24
N ARG A 1184 -13.25 -10.03 -14.69
CA ARG A 1184 -14.41 -10.92 -14.52
C ARG A 1184 -14.03 -12.37 -14.85
N GLY A 1185 -14.11 -13.27 -13.88
CA GLY A 1185 -13.54 -14.62 -14.02
C GLY A 1185 -13.54 -15.46 -12.74
N ILE A 1186 -13.18 -16.75 -12.87
CA ILE A 1186 -13.12 -17.69 -11.73
C ILE A 1186 -11.67 -17.81 -11.25
N TYR A 1187 -11.46 -17.56 -9.95
CA TYR A 1187 -10.17 -17.61 -9.27
C TYR A 1187 -10.19 -18.61 -8.11
N VAL A 1188 -9.02 -18.97 -7.59
CA VAL A 1188 -8.85 -19.84 -6.43
C VAL A 1188 -8.28 -19.02 -5.28
N ILE A 1189 -9.05 -18.89 -4.20
CA ILE A 1189 -8.69 -18.15 -3.00
C ILE A 1189 -8.89 -19.09 -1.82
N LYS A 1190 -7.86 -19.29 -0.97
CA LYS A 1190 -7.86 -20.29 0.10
C LYS A 1190 -8.31 -21.70 -0.36
N GLY A 1191 -7.92 -22.09 -1.57
CA GLY A 1191 -8.27 -23.40 -2.14
C GLY A 1191 -9.74 -23.55 -2.60
N ARG A 1192 -10.52 -22.47 -2.60
CA ARG A 1192 -11.92 -22.47 -3.08
C ARG A 1192 -12.06 -21.64 -4.35
N LYS A 1193 -12.92 -22.07 -5.28
CA LYS A 1193 -13.20 -21.35 -6.52
C LYS A 1193 -14.18 -20.22 -6.27
N VAL A 1194 -13.80 -18.99 -6.59
CA VAL A 1194 -14.59 -17.77 -6.40
C VAL A 1194 -14.79 -17.11 -7.76
N LEU A 1195 -16.04 -16.79 -8.10
CA LEU A 1195 -16.38 -16.07 -9.33
C LEU A 1195 -16.39 -14.58 -9.03
N ILE A 1196 -15.49 -13.83 -9.67
CA ILE A 1196 -15.47 -12.37 -9.64
C ILE A 1196 -16.38 -11.88 -10.78
N PRO A 1197 -17.51 -11.20 -10.46
CA PRO A 1197 -18.57 -10.88 -11.39
C PRO A 1197 -18.33 -9.62 -12.21
#